data_AF-A0A815VP50-F1
#
_entry.id   AF-A0A815VP50-F1
#
_cell.length_a   1.000
_cell.length_b   1.000
_cell.length_c   1.000
_cell.angle_alpha   90.00
_cell.angle_beta   90.00
_cell.angle_gamma   90.00
#
_symmetry.space_group_name_H-M   'P 1'
#
loop_
_entity.id
_entity.type
_entity.pdbx_description
1 polymer ?
#
loop_
_entity_poly.entity_id
_entity_poly.type
_entity_poly.pdbx_seq_one_letter_code
_entity_poly.pdbx_strand_id
1 'polypeptide(L)'
;MSSLVIGLDINDSRITSALVRIEQLTCKRLSIERDTYFTRSFDINSDSNPRNIISVWIQCINDAILDFANHYQEHDNIVGISIGMSGPMDYESGICYIQSPKFNKFFGLNIRLSLQNGLKNLIADWKHDYYDKYHTESTAPSSRKQAILDGSRLQPPKSMTITLPGTSRTPILVNSPLPSLDKVLQCESLRKNFIHYCGRQDDGYDMSYENTVDSSICRSRRDTYFHDIEMTSSNQSPEANYFNPRLWKILEQIVHLPISFYNSTVCFGLGEANDAYNQHYERIIALTLGSSFSSAFIDRGEIIINREDVPLDGILAKCPYDQHSIADDWFSTRGLLKIYKKLLRHESSDDSSDTSSMTLSIDERQQNENDSLDIEHVLADQASNGDSIAVKTFEIFAHLLGQFLIPYINAFHTQLIVIGGNLTEVWYLLENQLNCTIKKYSQAQAYFSLSQGKSICFGAAQQLSSEKSKRSFRKTHQYLLPVTKIMDTSQYDIYPTHQIPSGDIGSGYQQLNEKLCNLMEKNDILLIDGFVGTCFNEYAHQLNKYYSQNKLSSLLFYDSRTFLQTDSNLDREFHLKNPKSLFGKLASDLDLKKDFIDSKKFEFFKNNLSYPCVIIGPGSSYVNETSPLVYIDLAKNELYYRISTETSFSYLKPTRRLKSDDSELTSAMYEQKCLYFLDYPVFNKLKQELLPRINYFIDSQRPNCPTWIDGYAFRQALTHIANQPIRLRPWFESGPWGGQWLKTVCKNISQHAKNYAWSFEMVTSENGLLLSDVNNHLLELSWDLFYGSQASKILGNDIHRRLFSNANDFPIRFDFLDTIDGGNLSIQCNPSLEYIRTNFGEKITQDEAYYIVETKQHWQQASANDPTSSSYIYLGFHENIDHEKFHQALVQSDRKKQEINIEKYVQRIPTNVHDFFLIPNQTIHAAGRNQVVLEISARPHIYTFKLYDWLRLGLDGHPRLLNIEDGIKNLKFDRHGEQLRCQPISLKIEQDQYEEQHLPTHDLHFYDVQRLIIEPNENIQIIRSTENRFHLCMLVEGDAIEIQFDSHDNNQEKQIRQYNYIETFLIPASINEYRLRPIINNNNKDTRPQKFTLLIAFLKWDCEKILE
;
A
#
# COMPACT_ATOMS: atom_id res chain seq x y z
N MET A 1 32.84 13.19 14.83
CA MET A 1 31.53 13.83 14.66
C MET A 1 30.58 13.07 15.54
N SER A 2 29.83 13.79 16.37
CA SER A 2 28.85 13.18 17.26
C SER A 2 27.46 13.39 16.71
N SER A 3 26.74 12.29 16.58
CA SER A 3 25.35 12.28 16.15
C SER A 3 24.47 12.25 17.40
N LEU A 4 23.53 13.19 17.50
CA LEU A 4 22.53 13.23 18.55
C LEU A 4 21.14 12.97 17.99
N VAL A 5 20.26 12.41 18.82
CA VAL A 5 18.85 12.18 18.51
C VAL A 5 18.00 12.82 19.60
N ILE A 6 16.90 13.45 19.19
CA ILE A 6 15.87 13.89 20.14
C ILE A 6 15.00 12.66 20.44
N GLY A 7 15.25 12.04 21.58
CA GLY A 7 14.42 10.96 22.12
C GLY A 7 13.19 11.54 22.79
N LEU A 8 12.02 10.97 22.52
CA LEU A 8 10.74 11.41 23.07
C LEU A 8 9.99 10.25 23.72
N ASP A 9 9.35 10.53 24.85
CA ASP A 9 8.32 9.70 25.48
C ASP A 9 6.99 10.46 25.44
N ILE A 10 6.00 9.91 24.74
CA ILE A 10 4.65 10.45 24.68
C ILE A 10 3.71 9.48 25.40
N ASN A 11 3.15 9.94 26.51
CA ASN A 11 2.11 9.24 27.26
C ASN A 11 0.81 10.07 27.29
N ASP A 12 -0.19 9.61 28.04
CA ASP A 12 -1.54 10.17 27.96
C ASP A 12 -1.71 11.59 28.52
N SER A 13 -0.71 12.19 29.17
CA SER A 13 -0.82 13.55 29.73
C SER A 13 0.48 14.33 29.73
N ARG A 14 1.59 13.69 29.36
CA ARG A 14 2.93 14.27 29.39
C ARG A 14 3.70 13.87 28.15
N ILE A 15 4.53 14.81 27.71
CA ILE A 15 5.57 14.56 26.74
C ILE A 15 6.90 14.88 27.41
N THR A 16 7.87 14.02 27.19
CA THR A 16 9.22 14.19 27.69
C THR A 16 10.21 14.08 26.54
N SER A 17 11.18 14.99 26.48
CA SER A 17 12.26 14.96 25.49
C SER A 17 13.63 14.92 26.16
N ALA A 18 14.58 14.24 25.50
CA ALA A 18 15.98 14.20 25.91
C ALA A 18 16.91 14.16 24.68
N LEU A 19 18.10 14.77 24.78
CA LEU A 19 19.15 14.66 23.78
C LEU A 19 20.01 13.42 24.06
N VAL A 20 20.00 12.47 23.12
CA VAL A 20 20.70 11.19 23.24
C VAL A 20 21.86 11.14 22.25
N ARG A 21 23.10 10.93 22.75
CA ARG A 21 24.29 10.78 21.90
C ARG A 21 24.39 9.36 21.35
N ILE A 22 24.60 9.24 20.03
CA ILE A 22 24.78 7.97 19.30
C ILE A 22 26.20 7.90 18.73
N GLU A 23 27.05 7.05 19.32
CA GLU A 23 28.39 6.77 18.77
C GLU A 23 28.32 5.63 17.74
N GLN A 24 28.53 5.96 16.46
CA GLN A 24 28.34 5.05 15.32
C GLN A 24 29.30 3.84 15.26
N LEU A 25 30.32 3.73 16.11
CA LEU A 25 31.43 2.79 15.88
C LEU A 25 31.67 1.71 16.96
N THR A 26 30.99 1.76 18.10
CA THR A 26 31.00 0.64 19.05
C THR A 26 29.71 0.70 19.87
N CYS A 27 28.90 -0.36 19.88
CA CYS A 27 27.69 -0.49 20.71
C CYS A 27 27.97 -0.51 22.23
N LYS A 28 28.83 0.38 22.72
CA LYS A 28 29.22 0.52 24.13
C LYS A 28 29.24 2.01 24.46
N ARG A 29 28.18 2.45 25.15
CA ARG A 29 27.87 3.79 25.68
C ARG A 29 27.15 4.74 24.71
N LEU A 30 25.84 4.55 24.65
CA LEU A 30 24.91 5.67 24.54
C LEU A 30 24.81 6.33 25.92
N SER A 31 24.80 7.66 25.99
CA SER A 31 24.59 8.43 27.23
C SER A 31 23.63 9.59 26.98
N ILE A 32 22.75 9.86 27.94
CA ILE A 32 22.03 11.13 27.97
C ILE A 32 23.02 12.18 28.48
N GLU A 33 23.27 13.17 27.65
CA GLU A 33 24.21 14.24 27.94
C GLU A 33 23.58 15.19 28.96
N ARG A 34 24.33 15.57 30.01
CA ARG A 34 24.02 16.67 30.94
C ARG A 34 22.63 16.62 31.62
N ASP A 35 21.99 15.45 31.67
CA ASP A 35 20.60 15.28 32.15
C ASP A 35 19.60 16.21 31.45
N THR A 36 19.76 16.44 30.13
CA THR A 36 18.79 17.20 29.34
C THR A 36 17.44 16.49 29.35
N TYR A 37 16.47 17.08 30.05
CA TYR A 37 15.19 16.47 30.30
C TYR A 37 14.11 17.53 30.36
N PHE A 38 13.31 17.63 29.29
CA PHE A 38 12.24 18.60 29.19
C PHE A 38 10.92 17.86 29.24
N THR A 39 10.09 18.18 30.23
CA THR A 39 8.75 17.59 30.35
C THR A 39 7.70 18.67 30.30
N ARG A 40 6.70 18.48 29.44
CA ARG A 40 5.50 19.33 29.38
C ARG A 40 4.27 18.48 29.65
N SER A 41 3.35 19.01 30.44
CA SER A 41 2.03 18.42 30.65
C SER A 41 1.01 19.08 29.70
N PHE A 42 0.01 18.32 29.29
CA PHE A 42 -1.11 18.84 28.50
C PHE A 42 -2.39 18.18 28.96
N ASP A 43 -3.47 18.96 29.02
CA ASP A 43 -4.79 18.43 29.30
C ASP A 43 -5.46 18.03 27.99
N ILE A 44 -5.75 16.74 27.89
CA ILE A 44 -6.38 16.18 26.72
C ILE A 44 -7.89 16.43 26.71
N ASN A 45 -8.50 16.54 27.89
CA ASN A 45 -9.95 16.60 28.06
C ASN A 45 -10.51 18.01 27.82
N SER A 46 -9.69 19.06 27.99
CA SER A 46 -10.12 20.45 27.76
C SER A 46 -10.00 20.92 26.31
N ASP A 47 -9.31 20.16 25.44
CA ASP A 47 -9.05 20.59 24.06
C ASP A 47 -9.67 19.66 23.02
N SER A 48 -10.60 20.16 22.21
CA SER A 48 -11.25 19.38 21.15
C SER A 48 -10.35 19.19 19.91
N ASN A 49 -9.28 19.96 19.74
CA ASN A 49 -8.48 19.96 18.50
C ASN A 49 -7.10 19.29 18.72
N PRO A 50 -6.75 18.22 17.96
CA PRO A 50 -5.46 17.55 18.10
C PRO A 50 -4.27 18.49 17.82
N ARG A 51 -4.46 19.56 17.02
CA ARG A 51 -3.41 20.55 16.72
C ARG A 51 -2.83 21.23 17.96
N ASN A 52 -3.66 21.45 18.98
CA ASN A 52 -3.23 22.14 20.18
C ASN A 52 -2.33 21.26 21.06
N ILE A 53 -2.63 19.96 21.15
CA ILE A 53 -1.73 19.00 21.79
C ILE A 53 -0.43 18.86 21.01
N ILE A 54 -0.53 18.74 19.68
CA ILE A 54 0.66 18.68 18.82
C ILE A 54 1.53 19.93 19.05
N SER A 55 0.95 21.11 19.22
CA SER A 55 1.69 22.32 19.58
C SER A 55 2.49 22.16 20.88
N VAL A 56 1.89 21.59 21.93
CA VAL A 56 2.61 21.28 23.18
C VAL A 56 3.78 20.31 22.93
N TRP A 57 3.58 19.30 22.08
CA TRP A 57 4.64 18.36 21.72
C TRP A 57 5.79 19.05 20.97
N ILE A 58 5.47 19.94 20.04
CA ILE A 58 6.45 20.76 19.31
C ILE A 58 7.21 21.68 20.26
N GLN A 59 6.57 22.27 21.26
CA GLN A 59 7.26 23.10 22.25
C GLN A 59 8.24 22.29 23.11
N CYS A 60 7.91 21.04 23.47
CA CYS A 60 8.83 20.15 24.17
C CYS A 60 10.05 19.75 23.31
N ILE A 61 9.84 19.60 22.00
CA ILE A 61 10.94 19.41 21.04
C ILE A 61 11.77 20.70 20.93
N ASN A 62 11.13 21.86 20.85
CA ASN A 62 11.79 23.16 20.80
C ASN A 62 12.71 23.40 22.01
N ASP A 63 12.30 22.98 23.21
CA ASP A 63 13.16 23.08 24.41
C ASP A 63 14.49 22.31 24.22
N ALA A 64 14.43 21.08 23.68
CA ALA A 64 15.62 20.30 23.36
C ALA A 64 16.47 20.93 22.25
N ILE A 65 15.85 21.58 21.27
CA ILE A 65 16.55 22.28 20.19
C ILE A 65 17.31 23.50 20.73
N LEU A 66 16.67 24.28 21.60
CA LEU A 66 17.27 25.45 22.22
C LEU A 66 18.45 25.06 23.11
N ASP A 67 18.29 24.00 23.89
CA ASP A 67 19.40 23.44 24.66
C ASP A 67 20.55 23.00 23.77
N PHE A 68 20.26 22.26 22.69
CA PHE A 68 21.26 21.83 21.72
C PHE A 68 22.04 23.02 21.14
N ALA A 69 21.34 24.07 20.71
CA ALA A 69 21.94 25.25 20.12
C ALA A 69 22.84 26.03 21.09
N ASN A 70 22.49 26.07 22.37
CA ASN A 70 23.22 26.81 23.41
C ASN A 70 24.44 26.05 23.95
N HIS A 71 24.40 24.72 24.00
CA HIS A 71 25.30 23.95 24.85
C HIS A 71 26.27 23.00 24.13
N TYR A 72 26.02 22.67 22.86
CA TYR A 72 26.83 21.72 22.08
C TYR A 72 27.85 22.43 21.21
N GLN A 73 28.66 21.73 20.40
CA GLN A 73 29.65 22.33 19.49
C GLN A 73 29.16 22.33 18.03
N GLU A 74 29.79 23.12 17.14
CA GLU A 74 29.41 23.20 15.71
C GLU A 74 29.54 21.89 14.93
N HIS A 75 30.33 20.94 15.44
CA HIS A 75 30.55 19.63 14.80
C HIS A 75 29.58 18.54 15.31
N ASP A 76 28.74 18.86 16.30
CA ASP A 76 27.63 18.03 16.72
C ASP A 76 26.43 18.25 15.79
N ASN A 77 25.68 17.20 15.47
CA ASN A 77 24.48 17.30 14.64
C ASN A 77 23.34 16.46 15.22
N ILE A 78 22.12 16.97 15.12
CA ILE A 78 20.91 16.17 15.36
C ILE A 78 20.61 15.39 14.08
N VAL A 79 20.48 14.07 14.17
CA VAL A 79 20.30 13.17 13.02
C VAL A 79 18.88 12.62 12.90
N GLY A 80 18.02 12.84 13.90
CA GLY A 80 16.63 12.40 13.87
C GLY A 80 15.85 12.72 15.14
N ILE A 81 14.55 12.47 15.07
CA ILE A 81 13.60 12.51 16.18
C ILE A 81 13.01 11.11 16.33
N SER A 82 13.10 10.52 17.51
CA SER A 82 12.62 9.17 17.78
C SER A 82 11.63 9.18 18.93
N ILE A 83 10.44 8.61 18.72
CA ILE A 83 9.31 8.72 19.63
C ILE A 83 8.92 7.34 20.16
N GLY A 84 9.03 7.14 21.47
CA GLY A 84 8.35 6.05 22.16
C GLY A 84 6.90 6.45 22.44
N MET A 85 5.94 5.70 21.88
CA MET A 85 4.52 5.94 22.08
C MET A 85 3.77 4.63 22.31
N SER A 86 2.80 4.67 23.23
CA SER A 86 1.92 3.54 23.50
C SER A 86 1.06 3.17 22.28
N GLY A 87 0.74 1.88 22.13
CA GLY A 87 -0.08 1.38 21.03
C GLY A 87 -1.57 1.22 21.40
N PRO A 88 -2.40 0.72 20.47
CA PRO A 88 -2.04 0.27 19.12
C PRO A 88 -1.79 1.44 18.15
N MET A 89 -0.82 1.27 17.26
CA MET A 89 -0.41 2.25 16.24
C MET A 89 0.21 1.51 15.04
N ASP A 90 0.06 2.06 13.84
CA ASP A 90 1.00 1.80 12.74
C ASP A 90 2.25 2.67 12.98
N TYR A 91 3.26 2.09 13.63
CA TYR A 91 4.51 2.75 13.96
C TYR A 91 5.34 3.12 12.71
N GLU A 92 5.26 2.32 11.65
CA GLU A 92 5.95 2.59 10.39
C GLU A 92 5.39 3.84 9.71
N SER A 93 4.07 4.00 9.65
CA SER A 93 3.38 5.14 9.02
C SER A 93 3.10 6.32 9.97
N GLY A 94 3.19 6.09 11.28
CA GLY A 94 2.89 7.06 12.32
C GLY A 94 1.39 7.32 12.48
N ILE A 95 0.54 6.29 12.31
CA ILE A 95 -0.93 6.41 12.36
C ILE A 95 -1.46 5.81 13.68
N CYS A 96 -2.19 6.62 14.45
CA CYS A 96 -2.71 6.21 15.76
C CYS A 96 -3.98 5.35 15.66
N TYR A 97 -4.02 4.21 16.36
CA TYR A 97 -5.21 3.32 16.44
C TYR A 97 -5.78 3.26 17.86
N ILE A 98 -5.32 4.12 18.77
CA ILE A 98 -5.70 4.10 20.19
C ILE A 98 -7.15 4.59 20.34
N GLN A 99 -7.99 3.77 20.98
CA GLN A 99 -9.35 4.11 21.38
C GLN A 99 -9.40 4.22 22.90
N SER A 100 -9.00 5.38 23.41
CA SER A 100 -9.13 5.73 24.83
C SER A 100 -9.64 7.16 24.92
N PRO A 101 -10.42 7.54 25.95
CA PRO A 101 -10.89 8.92 26.13
C PRO A 101 -9.78 9.97 25.89
N LYS A 102 -8.55 9.61 26.25
CA LYS A 102 -7.36 10.42 26.11
C LYS A 102 -6.72 10.47 24.69
N PHE A 103 -7.01 9.53 23.80
CA PHE A 103 -6.46 9.53 22.42
C PHE A 103 -7.53 9.49 21.33
N ASN A 104 -8.81 9.51 21.68
CA ASN A 104 -9.94 9.41 20.74
C ASN A 104 -9.82 10.37 19.53
N LYS A 105 -9.40 11.62 19.73
CA LYS A 105 -9.22 12.62 18.66
C LYS A 105 -8.03 12.37 17.73
N PHE A 106 -7.10 11.51 18.13
CA PHE A 106 -5.98 11.05 17.30
C PHE A 106 -6.32 9.78 16.54
N PHE A 107 -7.48 9.16 16.77
CA PHE A 107 -7.85 7.92 16.11
C PHE A 107 -7.85 8.07 14.59
N GLY A 108 -6.97 7.31 13.94
CA GLY A 108 -6.67 7.36 12.53
C GLY A 108 -5.85 8.53 12.03
N LEU A 109 -5.46 9.47 12.90
CA LEU A 109 -4.60 10.59 12.52
C LEU A 109 -3.17 10.11 12.26
N ASN A 110 -2.58 10.58 11.16
CA ASN A 110 -1.16 10.50 10.91
C ASN A 110 -0.43 11.56 11.75
N ILE A 111 0.08 11.12 12.90
CA ILE A 111 0.78 11.97 13.86
C ILE A 111 2.12 12.44 13.29
N ARG A 112 2.81 11.60 12.50
CA ARG A 112 4.08 11.97 11.88
C ARG A 112 3.96 13.21 11.00
N LEU A 113 3.00 13.22 10.08
CA LEU A 113 2.78 14.37 9.20
C LEU A 113 2.36 15.61 9.99
N SER A 114 1.60 15.41 11.08
CA SER A 114 1.18 16.49 11.96
C SER A 114 2.35 17.14 12.71
N LEU A 115 3.29 16.33 13.23
CA LEU A 115 4.54 16.82 13.82
C LEU A 115 5.44 17.53 12.80
N GLN A 116 5.56 16.98 11.58
CA GLN A 116 6.31 17.65 10.50
C GLN A 116 5.75 19.04 10.19
N ASN A 117 4.42 19.19 10.17
CA ASN A 117 3.78 20.49 10.01
C ASN A 117 4.05 21.42 11.20
N GLY A 118 3.93 20.89 12.43
CA GLY A 118 4.22 21.65 13.64
C GLY A 118 5.65 22.19 13.69
N LEU A 119 6.65 21.40 13.31
CA LEU A 119 8.06 21.84 13.24
C LEU A 119 8.29 22.93 12.18
N LYS A 120 7.59 22.85 11.03
CA LYS A 120 7.65 23.91 10.01
C LYS A 120 7.04 25.21 10.53
N ASN A 121 5.90 25.13 11.21
CA ASN A 121 5.24 26.31 11.80
C ASN A 121 6.13 26.96 12.85
N LEU A 122 6.75 26.18 13.73
CA LEU A 122 7.73 26.67 14.70
C LEU A 122 8.82 27.52 14.02
N ILE A 123 9.31 27.09 12.86
CA ILE A 123 10.35 27.83 12.12
C ILE A 123 9.80 29.09 11.46
N ALA A 124 8.57 29.04 10.95
CA ALA A 124 7.90 30.22 10.41
C ALA A 124 7.68 31.28 11.50
N ASP A 125 7.26 30.86 12.70
CA ASP A 125 7.09 31.73 13.86
C ASP A 125 8.44 32.36 14.26
N TRP A 126 9.51 31.56 14.34
CA TRP A 126 10.87 32.06 14.57
C TRP A 126 11.32 33.08 13.50
N LYS A 127 10.99 32.85 12.22
CA LYS A 127 11.28 33.81 11.13
C LYS A 127 10.53 35.13 11.32
N HIS A 128 9.26 35.04 11.71
CA HIS A 128 8.39 36.20 11.92
C HIS A 128 8.89 37.02 13.11
N ASP A 129 9.09 36.39 14.27
CA ASP A 129 9.60 37.02 15.48
C ASP A 129 10.97 37.66 15.25
N TYR A 130 11.82 37.04 14.41
CA TYR A 130 13.08 37.64 13.96
C TYR A 130 12.85 38.89 13.10
N TYR A 131 12.04 38.78 12.05
CA TYR A 131 11.84 39.89 11.10
C TYR A 131 11.22 41.11 11.79
N ASP A 132 10.22 40.91 12.64
CA ASP A 132 9.57 41.98 13.39
C ASP A 132 10.54 42.67 14.37
N LYS A 133 11.42 41.90 15.03
CA LYS A 133 12.32 42.44 16.06
C LYS A 133 13.52 43.20 15.51
N TYR A 134 13.97 42.91 14.29
CA TYR A 134 15.18 43.52 13.70
C TYR A 134 14.93 44.36 12.44
N HIS A 135 13.71 44.35 11.89
CA HIS A 135 13.36 45.15 10.71
C HIS A 135 12.16 46.10 10.89
N THR A 136 11.61 46.26 12.09
CA THR A 136 10.66 47.35 12.39
C THR A 136 11.37 48.61 12.93
N GLU A 137 11.31 49.68 12.14
CA GLU A 137 11.62 51.09 12.41
C GLU A 137 12.56 51.47 13.59
N SER A 138 13.87 51.59 13.30
CA SER A 138 14.75 52.72 13.72
C SER A 138 16.24 52.44 13.42
N THR A 139 16.63 52.49 12.15
CA THR A 139 18.03 52.79 11.77
C THR A 139 18.06 53.56 10.44
N ALA A 140 17.37 54.70 10.39
CA ALA A 140 17.77 55.76 9.47
C ALA A 140 18.97 56.49 10.09
N PRO A 141 20.17 56.51 9.47
CA PRO A 141 21.26 57.35 9.97
C PRO A 141 20.95 58.81 9.65
N SER A 142 20.38 59.52 10.60
CA SER A 142 20.26 60.98 10.60
C SER A 142 21.59 61.62 11.03
N SER A 143 22.61 61.60 10.18
CA SER A 143 23.71 62.58 10.24
C SER A 143 24.67 62.51 9.06
N ARG A 144 24.41 63.34 8.04
CA ARG A 144 25.38 64.27 7.42
C ARG A 144 24.78 64.87 6.14
N LYS A 145 24.14 66.02 6.29
CA LYS A 145 24.14 67.06 5.25
C LYS A 145 25.25 68.04 5.60
N GLN A 146 26.38 67.99 4.89
CA GLN A 146 27.11 69.21 4.55
C GLN A 146 28.08 68.99 3.37
N ALA A 147 27.83 69.81 2.35
CA ALA A 147 28.77 70.45 1.43
C ALA A 147 29.35 69.71 0.20
N ILE A 148 28.76 70.05 -0.96
CA ILE A 148 29.38 70.80 -2.08
C ILE A 148 30.35 70.06 -3.05
N LEU A 149 29.83 69.94 -4.29
CA LEU A 149 30.39 70.19 -5.63
C LEU A 149 31.65 69.47 -6.17
N ASP A 150 31.51 69.19 -7.46
CA ASP A 150 32.51 69.03 -8.54
C ASP A 150 33.05 67.65 -8.92
N GLY A 151 32.46 67.15 -10.02
CA GLY A 151 33.15 66.81 -11.27
C GLY A 151 34.36 65.88 -11.21
N SER A 152 34.17 64.62 -11.61
CA SER A 152 34.90 64.01 -12.75
C SER A 152 34.56 62.53 -12.92
N ARG A 153 34.50 62.11 -14.18
CA ARG A 153 34.30 60.74 -14.69
C ARG A 153 35.26 59.75 -14.03
N LEU A 154 34.83 58.48 -13.89
CA LEU A 154 35.63 57.29 -14.24
C LEU A 154 34.75 56.04 -14.37
N GLN A 155 35.12 55.20 -15.32
CA GLN A 155 34.35 54.12 -15.97
C GLN A 155 34.13 52.85 -15.14
N PRO A 156 33.18 51.96 -15.53
CA PRO A 156 33.06 50.62 -14.95
C PRO A 156 34.12 49.66 -15.54
N PRO A 157 34.72 48.75 -14.75
CA PRO A 157 35.54 47.67 -15.30
C PRO A 157 34.66 46.50 -15.77
N LYS A 158 34.75 46.30 -17.09
CA LYS A 158 34.66 45.10 -17.93
C LYS A 158 34.20 43.76 -17.30
N SER A 159 33.18 43.21 -17.96
CA SER A 159 32.73 41.82 -17.97
C SER A 159 33.84 40.82 -18.31
N MET A 160 33.86 39.68 -17.61
CA MET A 160 34.51 38.44 -18.05
C MET A 160 33.42 37.42 -18.38
N THR A 161 33.38 36.96 -19.64
CA THR A 161 32.40 36.00 -20.17
C THR A 161 33.07 34.62 -20.24
N ILE A 162 32.40 33.60 -19.72
CA ILE A 162 32.73 32.18 -19.97
C ILE A 162 31.83 31.68 -21.11
N THR A 163 32.47 31.11 -22.14
CA THR A 163 31.87 30.61 -23.37
C THR A 163 31.32 29.19 -23.19
N LEU A 164 30.09 28.92 -23.63
CA LEU A 164 29.60 27.57 -23.96
C LEU A 164 29.31 27.52 -25.47
N PRO A 165 29.72 26.46 -26.20
CA PRO A 165 29.58 26.42 -27.66
C PRO A 165 28.22 25.86 -28.12
N GLY A 166 27.67 26.49 -29.17
CA GLY A 166 26.99 25.78 -30.25
C GLY A 166 25.46 25.91 -30.38
N THR A 167 25.01 27.08 -30.89
CA THR A 167 24.00 27.30 -31.97
C THR A 167 22.69 26.46 -31.98
N SER A 168 21.49 26.99 -32.22
CA SER A 168 21.02 28.27 -32.76
C SER A 168 19.49 28.28 -32.65
N ARG A 169 18.87 29.42 -32.31
CA ARG A 169 17.57 29.84 -32.89
C ARG A 169 17.36 31.34 -32.65
N THR A 170 17.12 32.06 -33.73
CA THR A 170 16.77 33.47 -33.84
C THR A 170 15.32 33.75 -33.37
N PRO A 171 14.98 35.02 -33.06
CA PRO A 171 13.89 35.40 -32.17
C PRO A 171 12.71 36.06 -32.89
N ILE A 172 11.48 35.94 -32.39
CA ILE A 172 10.40 36.91 -32.66
C ILE A 172 9.44 37.09 -31.45
N LEU A 173 9.41 38.34 -30.96
CA LEU A 173 8.36 39.18 -30.35
C LEU A 173 7.39 38.65 -29.27
N VAL A 174 7.42 39.32 -28.10
CA VAL A 174 6.22 39.62 -27.31
C VAL A 174 6.20 41.13 -26.97
N ASN A 175 5.10 41.77 -27.35
CA ASN A 175 4.81 43.18 -27.07
C ASN A 175 4.43 43.40 -25.59
N SER A 176 4.97 44.49 -25.03
CA SER A 176 4.62 45.33 -23.84
C SER A 176 3.20 45.25 -23.22
N PRO A 177 2.96 45.87 -22.03
CA PRO A 177 3.76 45.98 -20.80
C PRO A 177 2.93 45.61 -19.52
N LEU A 178 3.60 45.15 -18.46
CA LEU A 178 3.01 45.02 -17.12
C LEU A 178 2.96 46.40 -16.42
N PRO A 179 1.87 46.79 -15.74
CA PRO A 179 1.80 48.04 -14.98
C PRO A 179 2.57 47.96 -13.66
N SER A 180 3.16 49.09 -13.27
CA SER A 180 3.88 49.32 -12.02
C SER A 180 2.98 49.19 -10.77
N LEU A 181 3.58 48.63 -9.72
CA LEU A 181 3.03 48.33 -8.40
C LEU A 181 2.78 49.57 -7.52
N ASP A 182 2.06 50.58 -8.03
CA ASP A 182 1.84 51.85 -7.29
C ASP A 182 0.38 52.33 -7.22
N LYS A 183 -0.63 51.47 -7.49
CA LYS A 183 -2.05 51.89 -7.40
C LYS A 183 -3.04 50.82 -6.89
N VAL A 184 -2.78 50.15 -5.76
CA VAL A 184 -3.80 49.33 -5.07
C VAL A 184 -3.81 49.55 -3.54
N LEU A 185 -3.60 50.77 -3.08
CA LEU A 185 -3.85 51.15 -1.68
C LEU A 185 -4.68 52.43 -1.60
N GLN A 186 -5.92 52.37 -2.10
CA GLN A 186 -6.99 53.29 -1.71
C GLN A 186 -8.34 52.55 -1.76
N CYS A 187 -8.75 51.94 -0.65
CA CYS A 187 -10.17 51.68 -0.36
C CYS A 187 -10.37 51.59 1.16
N GLU A 188 -10.95 52.63 1.75
CA GLU A 188 -11.09 52.88 3.19
C GLU A 188 -12.21 52.08 3.90
N SER A 189 -12.82 51.08 3.25
CA SER A 189 -13.98 50.35 3.82
C SER A 189 -13.64 49.04 4.54
N LEU A 190 -12.37 48.61 4.60
CA LEU A 190 -11.97 47.36 5.27
C LEU A 190 -11.20 47.54 6.60
N ARG A 191 -11.07 48.78 7.09
CA ARG A 191 -10.37 49.07 8.36
C ARG A 191 -11.27 49.09 9.60
N LYS A 192 -12.59 48.87 9.46
CA LYS A 192 -13.57 49.07 10.54
C LYS A 192 -14.16 47.82 11.19
N ASN A 193 -13.81 46.59 10.78
CA ASN A 193 -14.35 45.37 11.40
C ASN A 193 -13.29 44.46 12.06
N PHE A 194 -12.09 44.97 12.35
CA PHE A 194 -11.04 44.21 13.05
C PHE A 194 -10.61 44.82 14.40
N ILE A 195 -11.51 45.57 15.04
CA ILE A 195 -11.40 45.97 16.45
C ILE A 195 -12.68 45.53 17.16
N HIS A 196 -12.87 44.22 17.32
CA HIS A 196 -13.88 43.70 18.25
C HIS A 196 -13.60 42.34 18.89
N TYR A 197 -12.38 41.82 18.81
CA TYR A 197 -12.03 40.59 19.52
C TYR A 197 -10.58 40.67 19.98
N CYS A 198 -10.35 41.40 21.09
CA CYS A 198 -9.35 41.13 22.14
C CYS A 198 -9.26 42.33 23.11
N GLY A 199 -10.14 42.31 24.12
CA GLY A 199 -9.92 42.72 25.51
C GLY A 199 -9.47 44.14 25.87
N ARG A 200 -10.31 44.86 26.64
CA ARG A 200 -9.92 45.47 27.93
C ARG A 200 -11.14 45.86 28.76
N GLN A 201 -11.27 45.23 29.92
CA GLN A 201 -11.90 45.78 31.12
C GLN A 201 -10.83 46.59 31.86
N ASP A 202 -11.23 47.75 32.38
CA ASP A 202 -10.80 48.45 33.60
C ASP A 202 -11.63 49.76 33.57
N ASP A 203 -12.31 50.25 34.63
CA ASP A 203 -11.86 50.53 35.98
C ASP A 203 -13.04 50.56 36.98
N GLY A 204 -12.73 50.37 38.26
CA GLY A 204 -13.47 51.03 39.35
C GLY A 204 -13.42 50.32 40.70
N TYR A 205 -12.47 50.65 41.56
CA TYR A 205 -12.71 51.38 42.83
C TYR A 205 -11.42 51.54 43.66
N ASP A 206 -11.46 52.58 44.46
CA ASP A 206 -10.38 53.32 45.10
C ASP A 206 -10.05 52.87 46.54
N MET A 207 -8.88 53.33 47.02
CA MET A 207 -8.47 53.63 48.41
C MET A 207 -7.50 52.71 49.21
N SER A 208 -6.41 53.39 49.60
CA SER A 208 -5.71 53.45 50.90
C SER A 208 -4.64 52.41 51.30
N TYR A 209 -3.38 52.86 51.18
CA TYR A 209 -2.38 53.12 52.24
C TYR A 209 -2.12 52.15 53.43
N GLU A 210 -0.81 52.01 53.67
CA GLU A 210 -0.07 51.74 54.92
C GLU A 210 0.19 50.30 55.42
N ASN A 211 1.48 49.94 55.32
CA ASN A 211 2.36 49.39 56.38
C ASN A 211 1.70 48.61 57.53
N THR A 212 2.13 47.36 57.71
CA THR A 212 2.76 46.91 58.97
C THR A 212 3.45 45.56 58.80
N VAL A 213 4.69 45.54 59.27
CA VAL A 213 5.51 44.36 59.59
C VAL A 213 5.28 44.10 61.07
N ASP A 214 4.92 42.88 61.48
CA ASP A 214 5.67 42.14 62.52
C ASP A 214 5.21 40.69 62.76
N SER A 215 6.21 39.81 62.77
CA SER A 215 6.52 38.60 63.57
C SER A 215 5.41 37.88 64.38
N SER A 216 5.38 36.54 64.46
CA SER A 216 6.43 35.71 65.10
C SER A 216 6.05 34.20 65.21
N ILE A 217 7.04 33.31 64.96
CA ILE A 217 7.52 32.15 65.81
C ILE A 217 6.56 30.93 66.01
N CYS A 218 6.88 29.62 65.91
CA CYS A 218 8.10 28.77 65.96
C CYS A 218 7.80 27.35 65.34
N ARG A 219 8.62 26.83 64.41
CA ARG A 219 9.63 25.71 64.51
C ARG A 219 9.20 24.32 65.04
N SER A 220 9.42 23.27 64.22
CA SER A 220 10.47 22.23 64.39
C SER A 220 10.61 21.39 63.09
N ARG A 221 11.72 21.53 62.33
CA ARG A 221 12.99 20.75 62.31
C ARG A 221 12.91 19.32 61.73
N ARG A 222 13.47 19.14 60.53
CA ARG A 222 14.48 18.10 60.17
C ARG A 222 15.37 18.63 59.02
N ASP A 223 16.65 18.84 59.35
CA ASP A 223 17.79 19.24 58.50
C ASP A 223 18.18 18.08 57.54
N THR A 224 18.40 18.24 56.22
CA THR A 224 19.49 18.87 55.43
C THR A 224 20.90 18.25 55.59
N TYR A 225 21.43 17.80 54.44
CA TYR A 225 22.86 17.84 54.07
C TYR A 225 22.94 18.17 52.57
N PHE A 226 23.24 19.43 52.24
CA PHE A 226 23.89 19.84 50.99
C PHE A 226 24.80 21.02 51.33
N HIS A 227 26.05 20.96 50.89
CA HIS A 227 27.06 21.98 51.10
C HIS A 227 26.93 23.09 50.05
N ASP A 228 26.92 24.32 50.53
CA ASP A 228 27.09 25.55 49.77
C ASP A 228 28.54 25.69 49.25
N ILE A 229 28.67 26.12 47.99
CA ILE A 229 29.84 26.86 47.52
C ILE A 229 29.30 28.21 47.03
N GLU A 230 29.61 29.27 47.77
CA GLU A 230 29.44 30.66 47.35
C GLU A 230 30.28 30.94 46.10
N MET A 231 29.67 31.47 45.05
CA MET A 231 30.37 32.31 44.08
C MET A 231 29.69 33.68 44.00
N THR A 232 30.54 34.68 44.15
CA THR A 232 30.29 36.11 44.23
C THR A 232 29.55 36.69 43.02
N SER A 233 28.60 37.57 43.32
CA SER A 233 27.91 38.45 42.39
C SER A 233 28.86 39.35 41.60
N SER A 234 28.76 39.31 40.26
CA SER A 234 29.13 40.44 39.41
C SER A 234 28.00 40.71 38.42
N ASN A 235 27.47 41.93 38.49
CA ASN A 235 26.52 42.51 37.54
C ASN A 235 26.81 42.12 36.09
N GLN A 236 25.87 41.42 35.46
CA GLN A 236 25.73 41.41 34.01
C GLN A 236 24.34 41.95 33.65
N SER A 237 24.35 42.97 32.80
CA SER A 237 23.22 43.55 32.06
C SER A 237 22.36 42.48 31.39
N PRO A 238 21.07 42.74 31.09
CA PRO A 238 20.25 41.80 30.33
C PRO A 238 20.90 41.59 28.95
N GLU A 239 21.37 40.37 28.69
CA GLU A 239 22.04 40.02 27.44
C GLU A 239 21.12 40.34 26.26
N ALA A 240 21.66 41.14 25.35
CA ALA A 240 21.07 41.42 24.05
C ALA A 240 20.92 40.09 23.29
N ASN A 241 19.68 39.66 23.05
CA ASN A 241 19.37 38.61 22.10
C ASN A 241 19.87 39.04 20.71
N TYR A 242 21.05 38.57 20.30
CA TYR A 242 21.53 38.65 18.93
C TYR A 242 20.96 37.49 18.12
N PHE A 243 20.84 37.67 16.79
CA PHE A 243 20.64 36.55 15.86
C PHE A 243 21.61 35.43 16.23
N ASN A 244 21.10 34.21 16.40
CA ASN A 244 21.92 33.02 16.59
C ASN A 244 21.95 32.25 15.26
N PRO A 245 22.92 32.51 14.36
CA PRO A 245 23.03 31.83 13.06
C PRO A 245 23.09 30.31 13.19
N ARG A 246 23.60 29.83 14.32
CA ARG A 246 23.70 28.41 14.61
C ARG A 246 22.32 27.82 14.90
N LEU A 247 21.52 28.45 15.76
CA LEU A 247 20.14 28.05 15.99
C LEU A 247 19.32 28.06 14.69
N TRP A 248 19.50 29.10 13.86
CA TRP A 248 18.87 29.17 12.55
C TRP A 248 19.22 27.97 11.66
N LYS A 249 20.52 27.65 11.53
CA LYS A 249 21.00 26.51 10.75
C LYS A 249 20.46 25.18 11.28
N ILE A 250 20.36 25.03 12.60
CA ILE A 250 19.78 23.85 13.26
C ILE A 250 18.30 23.72 12.91
N LEU A 251 17.54 24.81 13.06
CA LEU A 251 16.12 24.86 12.73
C LEU A 251 15.85 24.49 11.26
N GLU A 252 16.61 25.04 10.31
CA GLU A 252 16.50 24.68 8.89
C GLU A 252 16.76 23.18 8.62
N GLN A 253 17.65 22.55 9.39
CA GLN A 253 17.95 21.12 9.25
C GLN A 253 16.85 20.24 9.85
N ILE A 254 16.25 20.64 10.98
CA ILE A 254 15.31 19.82 11.76
C ILE A 254 14.05 19.41 10.99
N VAL A 255 13.53 20.27 10.12
CA VAL A 255 12.34 19.96 9.30
C VAL A 255 12.56 18.78 8.35
N HIS A 256 13.83 18.52 8.01
CA HIS A 256 14.21 17.46 7.08
C HIS A 256 14.67 16.18 7.78
N LEU A 257 14.67 16.18 9.11
CA LEU A 257 15.08 15.01 9.88
C LEU A 257 14.00 13.91 9.86
N PRO A 258 14.40 12.63 9.89
CA PRO A 258 13.46 11.54 10.06
C PRO A 258 12.77 11.63 11.43
N ILE A 259 11.46 11.37 11.44
CA ILE A 259 10.66 11.21 12.67
C ILE A 259 10.19 9.76 12.72
N SER A 260 10.75 8.97 13.63
CA SER A 260 10.41 7.55 13.77
C SER A 260 9.57 7.31 15.03
N PHE A 261 8.61 6.41 14.93
CA PHE A 261 7.76 5.99 16.06
C PHE A 261 8.11 4.56 16.41
N TYR A 262 8.16 4.28 17.70
CA TYR A 262 8.45 2.97 18.26
C TYR A 262 7.52 2.68 19.43
N ASN A 263 7.29 1.40 19.71
CA ASN A 263 6.50 0.99 20.85
C ASN A 263 7.20 1.41 22.16
N SER A 264 6.49 2.13 23.02
CA SER A 264 7.03 2.67 24.28
C SER A 264 7.56 1.58 25.22
N THR A 265 6.93 0.41 25.30
CA THR A 265 7.40 -0.73 26.12
C THR A 265 8.71 -1.31 25.59
N VAL A 266 8.85 -1.41 24.27
CA VAL A 266 10.09 -1.86 23.62
C VAL A 266 11.21 -0.85 23.87
N CYS A 267 10.93 0.45 23.71
CA CYS A 267 11.88 1.52 24.03
C CYS A 267 12.30 1.48 25.50
N PHE A 268 11.33 1.35 26.41
CA PHE A 268 11.58 1.20 27.84
C PHE A 268 12.54 0.04 28.12
N GLY A 269 12.22 -1.16 27.59
CA GLY A 269 13.08 -2.33 27.79
C GLY A 269 14.50 -2.15 27.26
N LEU A 270 14.66 -1.57 26.07
CA LEU A 270 15.98 -1.30 25.51
C LEU A 270 16.78 -0.29 26.35
N GLY A 271 16.11 0.74 26.86
CA GLY A 271 16.72 1.70 27.79
C GLY A 271 17.18 1.03 29.08
N GLU A 272 16.34 0.19 29.68
CA GLU A 272 16.67 -0.57 30.88
C GLU A 272 17.80 -1.57 30.66
N ALA A 273 17.83 -2.23 29.49
CA ALA A 273 18.88 -3.17 29.13
C ALA A 273 20.26 -2.49 28.99
N ASN A 274 20.28 -1.19 28.67
CA ASN A 274 21.51 -0.42 28.58
C ASN A 274 21.97 0.15 29.93
N ASP A 275 21.12 0.21 30.97
CA ASP A 275 21.53 0.69 32.29
C ASP A 275 22.72 -0.13 32.82
N ALA A 276 23.76 0.56 33.31
CA ALA A 276 24.97 -0.06 33.83
C ALA A 276 24.69 -1.08 34.94
N TYR A 277 23.61 -0.89 35.73
CA TYR A 277 23.18 -1.87 36.73
C TYR A 277 22.65 -3.17 36.09
N ASN A 278 21.99 -3.05 34.95
CA ASN A 278 21.31 -4.16 34.27
C ASN A 278 22.15 -4.83 33.17
N GLN A 279 23.28 -4.25 32.75
CA GLN A 279 24.19 -4.81 31.73
C GLN A 279 24.73 -6.20 32.05
N HIS A 280 24.58 -6.68 33.29
CA HIS A 280 24.94 -8.02 33.70
C HIS A 280 23.90 -9.10 33.31
N TYR A 281 22.71 -8.68 32.86
CA TYR A 281 21.64 -9.57 32.43
C TYR A 281 21.55 -9.59 30.91
N GLU A 282 21.63 -10.79 30.34
CA GLU A 282 21.50 -11.03 28.90
C GLU A 282 20.05 -11.14 28.47
N ARG A 283 19.17 -11.75 29.28
CA ARG A 283 17.78 -12.01 28.91
C ARG A 283 16.80 -11.30 29.84
N ILE A 284 16.13 -10.30 29.30
CA ILE A 284 15.28 -9.36 30.02
C ILE A 284 13.86 -9.42 29.47
N ILE A 285 12.87 -9.49 30.36
CA ILE A 285 11.47 -9.20 30.04
C ILE A 285 11.15 -7.80 30.58
N ALA A 286 10.78 -6.88 29.70
CA ALA A 286 10.27 -5.57 30.10
C ALA A 286 8.74 -5.61 30.10
N LEU A 287 8.12 -5.10 31.16
CA LEU A 287 6.67 -5.00 31.32
C LEU A 287 6.28 -3.55 31.57
N THR A 288 5.19 -3.10 30.98
CA THR A 288 4.55 -1.84 31.36
C THR A 288 3.14 -2.12 31.86
N LEU A 289 2.86 -1.69 33.09
CA LEU A 289 1.60 -1.87 33.80
C LEU A 289 0.90 -0.52 33.99
N GLY A 290 -0.32 -0.39 33.51
CA GLY A 290 -1.12 0.82 33.66
C GLY A 290 -2.52 0.59 33.12
N SER A 291 -3.06 1.57 32.39
CA SER A 291 -4.35 1.43 31.69
C SER A 291 -4.38 0.24 30.72
N SER A 292 -3.22 -0.21 30.25
CA SER A 292 -3.02 -1.45 29.49
C SER A 292 -1.81 -2.22 30.01
N PHE A 293 -1.76 -3.52 29.68
CA PHE A 293 -0.63 -4.41 29.87
C PHE A 293 0.17 -4.52 28.57
N SER A 294 1.49 -4.36 28.63
CA SER A 294 2.36 -4.57 27.46
C SER A 294 3.71 -5.14 27.88
N SER A 295 4.40 -5.78 26.94
CA SER A 295 5.69 -6.43 27.18
C SER A 295 6.67 -6.30 26.02
N ALA A 296 7.95 -6.49 26.32
CA ALA A 296 9.01 -6.67 25.33
C ALA A 296 10.04 -7.72 25.83
N PHE A 297 10.56 -8.51 24.90
CA PHE A 297 11.58 -9.53 25.18
C PHE A 297 12.91 -9.10 24.55
N ILE A 298 13.97 -9.11 25.36
CA ILE A 298 15.29 -8.63 24.96
C ILE A 298 16.34 -9.69 25.27
N ASP A 299 17.15 -10.04 24.28
CA ASP A 299 18.28 -10.97 24.40
C ASP A 299 19.54 -10.26 23.90
N ARG A 300 20.50 -10.01 24.81
CA ARG A 300 21.79 -9.35 24.56
C ARG A 300 21.64 -8.01 23.83
N GLY A 301 20.64 -7.23 24.24
CA GLY A 301 20.36 -5.90 23.72
C GLY A 301 19.55 -5.88 22.41
N GLU A 302 19.16 -7.04 21.89
CA GLU A 302 18.34 -7.18 20.68
C GLU A 302 16.89 -7.53 21.02
N ILE A 303 15.94 -6.94 20.27
CA ILE A 303 14.51 -7.19 20.45
C ILE A 303 14.16 -8.56 19.85
N ILE A 304 13.46 -9.39 20.61
CA ILE A 304 13.00 -10.71 20.16
C ILE A 304 11.49 -10.68 19.93
N ILE A 305 11.09 -10.76 18.67
CA ILE A 305 9.67 -10.72 18.25
C ILE A 305 9.16 -12.03 17.63
N ASN A 306 10.05 -12.90 17.16
CA ASN A 306 9.70 -14.16 16.48
C ASN A 306 10.74 -15.26 16.80
N ARG A 307 10.65 -15.81 18.01
CA ARG A 307 11.44 -16.97 18.47
C ARG A 307 10.53 -17.95 19.19
N GLU A 308 10.80 -19.24 19.13
CA GLU A 308 9.90 -20.29 19.64
C GLU A 308 9.59 -20.19 21.14
N ASP A 309 10.48 -19.58 21.91
CA ASP A 309 10.39 -19.37 23.36
C ASP A 309 9.80 -18.00 23.75
N VAL A 310 9.33 -17.22 22.77
CA VAL A 310 8.74 -15.89 22.95
C VAL A 310 7.33 -15.87 22.35
N PRO A 311 6.34 -15.19 22.99
CA PRO A 311 5.04 -14.97 22.39
C PRO A 311 5.12 -14.31 21.02
N LEU A 312 4.07 -14.46 20.20
CA LEU A 312 3.98 -13.76 18.91
C LEU A 312 4.19 -12.24 19.11
N ASP A 313 5.07 -11.66 18.29
CA ASP A 313 5.50 -10.25 18.35
C ASP A 313 6.17 -9.83 19.68
N GLY A 314 6.48 -10.76 20.58
CA GLY A 314 6.96 -10.46 21.92
C GLY A 314 5.91 -9.86 22.87
N ILE A 315 4.62 -10.01 22.55
CA ILE A 315 3.51 -9.34 23.26
C ILE A 315 2.72 -10.32 24.15
N LEU A 316 2.83 -10.15 25.46
CA LEU A 316 2.09 -10.92 26.46
C LEU A 316 0.63 -10.48 26.61
N ALA A 317 0.31 -9.22 26.29
CA ALA A 317 -1.02 -8.64 26.44
C ALA A 317 -2.13 -9.46 25.77
N LYS A 318 -1.83 -10.03 24.60
CA LYS A 318 -2.76 -10.81 23.76
C LYS A 318 -2.75 -12.31 24.09
N CYS A 319 -1.87 -12.74 24.99
CA CYS A 319 -1.80 -14.15 25.35
C CYS A 319 -3.06 -14.55 26.14
N PRO A 320 -3.61 -15.75 25.91
CA PRO A 320 -4.73 -16.25 26.69
C PRO A 320 -4.36 -16.31 28.17
N TYR A 321 -5.20 -15.73 29.02
CA TYR A 321 -5.11 -15.94 30.46
C TYR A 321 -5.95 -17.15 30.88
N ASP A 322 -7.16 -17.24 30.31
CA ASP A 322 -8.05 -18.40 30.41
C ASP A 322 -8.78 -18.64 29.08
N GLN A 323 -9.81 -19.51 29.06
CA GLN A 323 -10.56 -19.84 27.85
C GLN A 323 -11.40 -18.67 27.30
N HIS A 324 -11.59 -17.60 28.07
CA HIS A 324 -12.53 -16.51 27.77
C HIS A 324 -11.91 -15.11 27.86
N SER A 325 -10.66 -14.99 28.27
CA SER A 325 -9.99 -13.70 28.48
C SER A 325 -8.50 -13.73 28.12
N ILE A 326 -7.97 -12.54 27.84
CA ILE A 326 -6.55 -12.33 27.57
C ILE A 326 -5.84 -11.73 28.79
N ALA A 327 -4.52 -11.74 28.79
CA ALA A 327 -3.70 -11.21 29.87
C ALA A 327 -4.00 -9.74 30.20
N ASP A 328 -4.25 -8.91 29.18
CA ASP A 328 -4.57 -7.48 29.35
C ASP A 328 -5.88 -7.23 30.14
N ASP A 329 -6.84 -8.16 30.12
CA ASP A 329 -8.07 -8.08 30.91
C ASP A 329 -7.82 -8.22 32.43
N TRP A 330 -6.66 -8.76 32.81
CA TRP A 330 -6.29 -9.07 34.18
C TRP A 330 -5.12 -8.25 34.70
N PHE A 331 -4.18 -7.84 33.84
CA PHE A 331 -2.94 -7.17 34.23
C PHE A 331 -2.88 -5.69 33.81
N SER A 332 -4.04 -5.04 33.79
CA SER A 332 -4.23 -3.60 33.60
C SER A 332 -5.07 -3.00 34.74
N THR A 333 -5.26 -1.68 34.74
CA THR A 333 -6.19 -0.96 35.64
C THR A 333 -7.59 -1.61 35.68
N ARG A 334 -8.07 -2.15 34.54
CA ARG A 334 -9.35 -2.87 34.45
C ARG A 334 -9.34 -4.17 35.25
N GLY A 335 -8.26 -4.92 35.17
CA GLY A 335 -8.07 -6.16 35.94
C GLY A 335 -8.01 -5.89 37.43
N LEU A 336 -7.32 -4.83 37.84
CA LEU A 336 -7.25 -4.37 39.22
C LEU A 336 -8.65 -4.02 39.77
N LEU A 337 -9.43 -3.25 39.01
CA LEU A 337 -10.81 -2.91 39.36
C LEU A 337 -11.73 -4.15 39.41
N LYS A 338 -11.54 -5.10 38.49
CA LYS A 338 -12.29 -6.36 38.44
C LYS A 338 -12.06 -7.18 39.71
N ILE A 339 -10.82 -7.25 40.20
CA ILE A 339 -10.49 -7.93 41.45
C ILE A 339 -11.14 -7.22 42.64
N TYR A 340 -10.99 -5.90 42.72
CA TYR A 340 -11.58 -5.08 43.80
C TYR A 340 -13.09 -5.25 43.91
N LYS A 341 -13.82 -5.09 42.77
CA LYS A 341 -15.28 -5.28 42.71
C LYS A 341 -15.72 -6.68 43.13
N LYS A 342 -14.90 -7.71 42.86
CA LYS A 342 -15.20 -9.08 43.26
C LYS A 342 -15.06 -9.27 44.78
N LEU A 343 -14.07 -8.65 45.41
CA LEU A 343 -13.88 -8.72 46.86
C LEU A 343 -15.00 -7.96 47.60
N LEU A 344 -15.40 -6.78 47.13
CA LEU A 344 -16.51 -6.00 47.70
C LEU A 344 -17.83 -6.79 47.73
N ARG A 345 -18.12 -7.55 46.67
CA ARG A 345 -19.32 -8.41 46.57
C ARG A 345 -19.28 -9.62 47.49
N HIS A 346 -18.10 -10.06 47.90
CA HIS A 346 -17.90 -11.24 48.74
C HIS A 346 -18.00 -10.90 50.24
N GLU A 347 -17.58 -9.71 50.64
CA GLU A 347 -17.73 -9.23 52.03
C GLU A 347 -19.18 -8.79 52.35
N SER A 348 -19.97 -8.41 51.35
CA SER A 348 -21.38 -8.05 51.53
C SER A 348 -22.34 -9.26 51.64
N SER A 349 -21.82 -10.49 51.55
CA SER A 349 -22.60 -11.74 51.68
C SER A 349 -22.41 -12.49 53.01
N ASP A 350 -21.49 -12.07 53.89
CA ASP A 350 -21.27 -12.67 55.22
C ASP A 350 -21.56 -11.64 56.36
N ASP A 351 -22.75 -11.78 56.94
CA ASP A 351 -23.25 -11.31 58.25
C ASP A 351 -23.27 -9.81 58.69
N SER A 352 -24.51 -9.39 58.99
CA SER A 352 -24.94 -8.42 60.02
C SER A 352 -24.96 -6.90 59.72
N SER A 353 -26.05 -6.31 60.24
CA SER A 353 -26.46 -4.91 60.26
C SER A 353 -25.45 -3.95 60.88
N ASP A 354 -25.45 -2.70 60.39
CA ASP A 354 -24.71 -1.51 60.83
C ASP A 354 -23.31 -1.29 60.25
N THR A 355 -23.25 -0.82 59.00
CA THR A 355 -22.23 0.15 58.54
C THR A 355 -22.80 1.03 57.43
N SER A 356 -23.66 1.98 57.82
CA SER A 356 -24.23 3.01 56.93
C SER A 356 -23.38 4.28 56.83
N SER A 357 -22.05 4.23 57.09
CA SER A 357 -21.22 5.45 57.10
C SER A 357 -19.90 5.42 56.32
N MET A 358 -19.61 4.39 55.50
CA MET A 358 -18.37 4.39 54.69
C MET A 358 -18.54 4.00 53.21
N THR A 359 -19.77 3.79 52.75
CA THR A 359 -20.07 3.30 51.38
C THR A 359 -20.37 4.41 50.36
N LEU A 360 -20.26 5.69 50.74
CA LEU A 360 -20.82 6.80 49.96
C LEU A 360 -19.84 7.58 49.04
N SER A 361 -18.65 7.07 48.72
CA SER A 361 -17.69 7.86 47.91
C SER A 361 -17.40 7.34 46.50
N ILE A 362 -17.74 6.08 46.15
CA ILE A 362 -17.43 5.51 44.83
C ILE A 362 -18.70 5.37 43.96
N ASP A 363 -19.84 5.01 44.55
CA ASP A 363 -21.06 4.71 43.77
C ASP A 363 -21.78 5.96 43.20
N GLU A 364 -21.62 7.14 43.81
CA GLU A 364 -22.26 8.37 43.29
C GLU A 364 -21.46 9.07 42.17
N ARG A 365 -20.26 8.61 41.83
CA ARG A 365 -19.46 9.18 40.70
C ARG A 365 -19.44 8.33 39.43
N GLN A 366 -20.01 7.12 39.40
CA GLN A 366 -19.81 6.20 38.27
C GLN A 366 -21.09 5.50 37.78
N GLN A 367 -22.11 6.26 37.41
CA GLN A 367 -23.14 5.77 36.47
C GLN A 367 -22.72 5.89 34.99
N ASN A 368 -21.53 6.41 34.70
CA ASN A 368 -20.94 6.39 33.36
C ASN A 368 -19.70 5.49 33.36
N GLU A 369 -19.70 4.42 32.56
CA GLU A 369 -18.56 3.51 32.35
C GLU A 369 -17.31 4.19 31.75
N ASN A 370 -17.32 5.52 31.57
CA ASN A 370 -16.28 6.31 30.91
C ASN A 370 -15.28 7.01 31.87
N ASP A 371 -15.56 7.12 33.17
CA ASP A 371 -14.68 7.83 34.12
C ASP A 371 -13.82 6.87 34.97
N SER A 372 -12.94 6.12 34.30
CA SER A 372 -11.95 5.22 34.93
C SER A 372 -10.62 5.89 35.31
N LEU A 373 -10.49 7.20 35.08
CA LEU A 373 -9.25 7.91 35.35
C LEU A 373 -8.99 7.95 36.88
N ASP A 374 -7.85 7.40 37.28
CA ASP A 374 -7.25 7.42 38.63
C ASP A 374 -7.73 6.38 39.65
N ILE A 375 -8.45 5.32 39.25
CA ILE A 375 -8.86 4.29 40.21
C ILE A 375 -7.67 3.56 40.87
N GLU A 376 -6.54 3.45 40.17
CA GLU A 376 -5.29 2.94 40.73
C GLU A 376 -4.78 3.80 41.88
N HIS A 377 -4.78 5.13 41.74
CA HIS A 377 -4.38 6.05 42.81
C HIS A 377 -5.38 6.03 43.97
N VAL A 378 -6.67 5.98 43.69
CA VAL A 378 -7.71 5.87 44.74
C VAL A 378 -7.53 4.58 45.55
N LEU A 379 -7.32 3.44 44.88
CA LEU A 379 -7.10 2.16 45.56
C LEU A 379 -5.75 2.13 46.29
N ALA A 380 -4.73 2.78 45.74
CA ALA A 380 -3.43 2.94 46.40
C ALA A 380 -3.53 3.71 47.72
N ASP A 381 -4.25 4.83 47.69
CA ASP A 381 -4.48 5.68 48.86
C ASP A 381 -5.29 4.91 49.90
N GLN A 382 -6.31 4.16 49.49
CA GLN A 382 -7.09 3.29 50.38
C GLN A 382 -6.22 2.20 51.01
N ALA A 383 -5.40 1.51 50.22
CA ALA A 383 -4.48 0.49 50.71
C ALA A 383 -3.45 1.06 51.68
N SER A 384 -2.90 2.25 51.38
CA SER A 384 -1.96 2.97 52.25
C SER A 384 -2.60 3.40 53.57
N ASN A 385 -3.90 3.71 53.56
CA ASN A 385 -4.68 4.03 54.75
C ASN A 385 -5.20 2.78 55.49
N GLY A 386 -4.81 1.58 55.06
CA GLY A 386 -5.12 0.32 55.74
C GLY A 386 -6.44 -0.33 55.35
N ASP A 387 -7.06 0.06 54.24
CA ASP A 387 -8.24 -0.63 53.71
C ASP A 387 -7.89 -2.08 53.33
N SER A 388 -8.53 -3.04 54.00
CA SER A 388 -8.18 -4.46 53.86
C SER A 388 -8.54 -5.04 52.49
N ILE A 389 -9.55 -4.49 51.82
CA ILE A 389 -9.99 -4.93 50.49
C ILE A 389 -9.02 -4.41 49.44
N ALA A 390 -8.62 -3.15 49.54
CA ALA A 390 -7.64 -2.53 48.65
C ALA A 390 -6.27 -3.23 48.75
N VAL A 391 -5.77 -3.50 49.97
CA VAL A 391 -4.52 -4.28 50.17
C VAL A 391 -4.62 -5.66 49.53
N LYS A 392 -5.68 -6.43 49.83
CA LYS A 392 -5.90 -7.76 49.22
C LYS A 392 -6.01 -7.70 47.70
N THR A 393 -6.54 -6.62 47.14
CA THR A 393 -6.66 -6.44 45.69
C THR A 393 -5.28 -6.43 45.03
N PHE A 394 -4.33 -5.64 45.55
CA PHE A 394 -2.97 -5.59 45.04
C PHE A 394 -2.22 -6.92 45.25
N GLU A 395 -2.41 -7.58 46.41
CA GLU A 395 -1.81 -8.90 46.68
C GLU A 395 -2.29 -9.96 45.68
N ILE A 396 -3.60 -10.02 45.42
CA ILE A 396 -4.17 -10.96 44.44
C ILE A 396 -3.68 -10.61 43.03
N PHE A 397 -3.69 -9.33 42.65
CA PHE A 397 -3.18 -8.89 41.35
C PHE A 397 -1.72 -9.32 41.13
N ALA A 398 -0.84 -9.05 42.09
CA ALA A 398 0.57 -9.43 42.06
C ALA A 398 0.77 -10.96 42.00
N HIS A 399 -0.05 -11.71 42.74
CA HIS A 399 0.00 -13.17 42.72
C HIS A 399 -0.38 -13.74 41.35
N LEU A 400 -1.49 -13.28 40.76
CA LEU A 400 -1.96 -13.74 39.45
C LEU A 400 -0.98 -13.36 38.35
N LEU A 401 -0.40 -12.15 38.41
CA LEU A 401 0.63 -11.71 37.46
C LEU A 401 1.85 -12.62 37.53
N GLY A 402 2.35 -12.90 38.74
CA GLY A 402 3.46 -13.82 38.94
C GLY A 402 3.18 -15.21 38.37
N GLN A 403 1.99 -15.76 38.61
CA GLN A 403 1.59 -17.07 38.07
C GLN A 403 1.57 -17.09 36.54
N PHE A 404 1.00 -16.05 35.93
CA PHE A 404 0.91 -15.94 34.49
C PHE A 404 2.27 -15.81 33.80
N LEU A 405 3.24 -15.12 34.43
CA LEU A 405 4.56 -14.89 33.82
C LEU A 405 5.46 -16.13 33.84
N ILE A 406 5.28 -17.08 34.76
CA ILE A 406 6.19 -18.22 34.98
C ILE A 406 6.48 -19.04 33.69
N PRO A 407 5.49 -19.44 32.87
CA PRO A 407 5.76 -20.20 31.66
C PRO A 407 6.69 -19.45 30.70
N TYR A 408 6.50 -18.14 30.56
CA TYR A 408 7.30 -17.29 29.66
C TYR A 408 8.69 -17.01 30.22
N ILE A 409 8.79 -16.78 31.54
CA ILE A 409 10.07 -16.65 32.24
C ILE A 409 10.94 -17.90 32.03
N ASN A 410 10.33 -19.07 32.17
CA ASN A 410 11.04 -20.34 32.09
C ASN A 410 11.41 -20.70 30.64
N ALA A 411 10.52 -20.45 29.68
CA ALA A 411 10.79 -20.68 28.26
C ALA A 411 11.91 -19.77 27.76
N PHE A 412 11.83 -18.46 28.04
CA PHE A 412 12.82 -17.48 27.60
C PHE A 412 14.11 -17.52 28.41
N HIS A 413 14.14 -18.27 29.52
CA HIS A 413 15.23 -18.25 30.50
C HIS A 413 15.57 -16.82 30.96
N THR A 414 14.54 -16.10 31.37
CA THR A 414 14.62 -14.71 31.83
C THR A 414 15.48 -14.62 33.09
N GLN A 415 16.38 -13.65 33.10
CA GLN A 415 17.23 -13.37 34.25
C GLN A 415 16.72 -12.16 35.04
N LEU A 416 16.16 -11.17 34.33
CA LEU A 416 15.62 -9.94 34.92
C LEU A 416 14.25 -9.60 34.32
N ILE A 417 13.32 -9.19 35.17
CA ILE A 417 12.06 -8.59 34.77
C ILE A 417 12.08 -7.13 35.21
N VAL A 418 12.00 -6.21 34.25
CA VAL A 418 11.90 -4.78 34.53
C VAL A 418 10.48 -4.31 34.32
N ILE A 419 9.95 -3.58 35.31
CA ILE A 419 8.56 -3.13 35.32
C ILE A 419 8.53 -1.61 35.25
N GLY A 420 7.70 -1.07 34.35
CA GLY A 420 7.37 0.35 34.17
C GLY A 420 5.85 0.55 34.12
N GLY A 421 5.41 1.77 33.81
CA GLY A 421 4.00 2.17 33.66
C GLY A 421 3.38 2.74 34.93
N ASN A 422 2.21 3.38 34.83
CA ASN A 422 1.62 4.13 35.96
C ASN A 422 1.37 3.30 37.23
N LEU A 423 1.14 1.99 37.10
CA LEU A 423 0.97 1.09 38.25
C LEU A 423 2.27 0.84 39.03
N THR A 424 3.39 1.44 38.63
CA THR A 424 4.62 1.37 39.41
C THR A 424 4.68 2.36 40.56
N GLU A 425 3.87 3.41 40.56
CA GLU A 425 3.77 4.32 41.71
C GLU A 425 3.31 3.58 42.98
N VAL A 426 2.65 2.43 42.80
CA VAL A 426 2.20 1.52 43.84
C VAL A 426 3.06 0.26 43.97
N TRP A 427 4.29 0.28 43.44
CA TRP A 427 5.19 -0.88 43.44
C TRP A 427 5.38 -1.50 44.83
N TYR A 428 5.42 -0.68 45.88
CA TYR A 428 5.53 -1.14 47.27
C TYR A 428 4.40 -2.07 47.72
N LEU A 429 3.23 -2.03 47.06
CA LEU A 429 2.11 -2.94 47.30
C LEU A 429 2.20 -4.24 46.49
N LEU A 430 2.95 -4.24 45.38
CA LEU A 430 3.08 -5.37 44.45
C LEU A 430 4.33 -6.21 44.68
N GLU A 431 5.43 -5.56 45.08
CA GLU A 431 6.80 -6.10 45.07
C GLU A 431 6.91 -7.42 45.82
N ASN A 432 6.48 -7.44 47.09
CA ASN A 432 6.67 -8.58 47.97
C ASN A 432 5.97 -9.82 47.42
N GLN A 433 4.69 -9.68 47.04
CA GLN A 433 3.87 -10.80 46.61
C GLN A 433 4.25 -11.29 45.20
N LEU A 434 4.60 -10.38 44.29
CA LEU A 434 5.06 -10.73 42.94
C LEU A 434 6.38 -11.51 43.00
N ASN A 435 7.38 -10.98 43.72
CA ASN A 435 8.68 -11.63 43.87
C ASN A 435 8.57 -12.96 44.64
N CYS A 436 7.71 -13.05 45.67
CA CYS A 436 7.44 -14.32 46.35
C CYS A 436 6.82 -15.37 45.41
N THR A 437 5.95 -14.96 44.49
CA THR A 437 5.33 -15.87 43.52
C THR A 437 6.34 -16.34 42.48
N ILE A 438 7.16 -15.44 41.92
CA ILE A 438 8.18 -15.78 40.92
C ILE A 438 9.28 -16.68 41.52
N LYS A 439 9.80 -16.35 42.72
CA LYS A 439 10.87 -17.11 43.40
C LYS A 439 10.50 -18.56 43.73
N LYS A 440 9.21 -18.90 43.79
CA LYS A 440 8.77 -20.29 43.97
C LYS A 440 9.10 -21.17 42.76
N TYR A 441 9.26 -20.60 41.57
CA TYR A 441 9.33 -21.34 40.31
C TYR A 441 10.46 -20.89 39.36
N SER A 442 11.13 -19.77 39.63
CA SER A 442 12.24 -19.24 38.83
C SER A 442 13.25 -18.48 39.68
N GLN A 443 14.48 -18.33 39.16
CA GLN A 443 15.53 -17.47 39.73
C GLN A 443 15.47 -16.02 39.23
N ALA A 444 14.56 -15.72 38.30
CA ALA A 444 14.35 -14.36 37.80
C ALA A 444 13.96 -13.41 38.95
N GLN A 445 14.48 -12.18 38.90
CA GLN A 445 14.10 -11.11 39.82
C GLN A 445 13.24 -10.07 39.10
N ALA A 446 12.19 -9.60 39.77
CA ALA A 446 11.40 -8.48 39.28
C ALA A 446 11.81 -7.19 40.00
N TYR A 447 12.12 -6.16 39.21
CA TYR A 447 12.54 -4.84 39.67
C TYR A 447 11.75 -3.75 38.96
N PHE A 448 11.61 -2.60 39.62
CA PHE A 448 10.91 -1.42 39.11
C PHE A 448 11.90 -0.29 38.78
N SER A 449 11.76 0.34 37.61
CA SER A 449 12.59 1.48 37.20
C SER A 449 11.97 2.85 37.50
N LEU A 450 12.66 3.65 38.33
CA LEU A 450 12.33 5.05 38.61
C LEU A 450 12.57 5.99 37.42
N SER A 451 13.19 5.52 36.33
CA SER A 451 13.63 6.34 35.21
C SER A 451 12.94 6.00 33.89
N GLN A 452 11.68 5.55 33.95
CA GLN A 452 10.92 5.05 32.79
C GLN A 452 10.99 5.97 31.57
N GLY A 453 10.68 7.27 31.70
CA GLY A 453 10.72 8.18 30.54
C GLY A 453 12.13 8.27 29.94
N LYS A 454 13.17 8.12 30.77
CA LYS A 454 14.58 8.26 30.39
C LYS A 454 14.96 7.06 29.54
N SER A 455 14.58 5.88 30.02
CA SER A 455 14.74 4.61 29.32
C SER A 455 13.97 4.61 28.00
N ILE A 456 12.76 5.17 27.94
CA ILE A 456 11.99 5.29 26.69
C ILE A 456 12.68 6.23 25.69
N CYS A 457 13.05 7.45 26.09
CA CYS A 457 13.74 8.39 25.21
C CYS A 457 15.03 7.77 24.64
N PHE A 458 15.76 7.06 25.50
CA PHE A 458 16.98 6.36 25.14
C PHE A 458 16.73 5.21 24.15
N GLY A 459 15.79 4.31 24.45
CA GLY A 459 15.53 3.14 23.62
C GLY A 459 14.95 3.50 22.26
N ALA A 460 14.18 4.60 22.18
CA ALA A 460 13.72 5.16 20.92
C ALA A 460 14.91 5.62 20.05
N ALA A 461 15.89 6.32 20.65
CA ALA A 461 17.07 6.79 19.94
C ALA A 461 17.98 5.62 19.48
N GLN A 462 18.09 4.56 20.30
CA GLN A 462 18.84 3.36 19.96
C GLN A 462 18.29 2.69 18.69
N GLN A 463 16.96 2.58 18.57
CA GLN A 463 16.34 1.93 17.41
C GLN A 463 16.61 2.68 16.09
N LEU A 464 16.58 4.02 16.10
CA LEU A 464 16.87 4.82 14.90
C LEU A 464 18.27 4.54 14.33
N SER A 465 19.25 4.24 15.18
CA SER A 465 20.62 3.92 14.75
C SER A 465 20.75 2.58 14.01
N SER A 466 19.75 1.71 14.13
CA SER A 466 19.75 0.36 13.57
C SER A 466 19.01 0.23 12.22
N GLU A 467 18.31 1.29 11.78
CA GLU A 467 17.54 1.26 10.53
C GLU A 467 18.46 1.18 9.29
N LYS A 468 18.46 0.00 8.63
CA LYS A 468 19.22 -0.24 7.39
C LYS A 468 18.34 -0.22 6.12
N SER A 469 18.78 0.64 5.19
CA SER A 469 18.65 0.62 3.72
C SER A 469 17.27 0.80 3.06
N LYS A 470 17.25 1.65 2.02
CA LYS A 470 16.15 1.83 1.07
C LYS A 470 15.80 0.49 0.42
N ARG A 471 14.62 -0.06 0.73
CA ARG A 471 14.07 -1.22 0.03
C ARG A 471 13.76 -0.87 -1.42
N SER A 472 14.06 -1.78 -2.35
CA SER A 472 13.59 -1.67 -3.73
C SER A 472 12.07 -1.79 -3.74
N PHE A 473 11.41 -0.92 -4.52
CA PHE A 473 9.95 -0.83 -4.58
C PHE A 473 9.30 -1.94 -5.44
N ARG A 474 10.06 -2.50 -6.38
CA ARG A 474 9.65 -3.59 -7.27
C ARG A 474 10.85 -4.48 -7.60
N LYS A 475 10.61 -5.75 -7.95
CA LYS A 475 11.64 -6.69 -8.41
C LYS A 475 11.23 -7.28 -9.77
N THR A 476 11.77 -6.68 -10.84
CA THR A 476 11.53 -7.10 -12.23
C THR A 476 12.58 -6.50 -13.16
N HIS A 477 12.79 -7.13 -14.31
CA HIS A 477 13.57 -6.56 -15.42
C HIS A 477 12.74 -5.73 -16.39
N GLN A 478 11.40 -5.74 -16.25
CA GLN A 478 10.53 -4.92 -17.09
C GLN A 478 10.77 -3.44 -16.83
N TYR A 479 10.46 -2.61 -17.82
CA TYR A 479 10.55 -1.16 -17.67
C TYR A 479 9.33 -0.62 -16.92
N LEU A 480 9.47 0.54 -16.28
CA LEU A 480 8.31 1.33 -15.87
C LEU A 480 7.66 1.90 -17.13
N LEU A 481 6.33 2.05 -17.12
CA LEU A 481 5.65 2.78 -18.18
C LEU A 481 6.29 4.20 -18.27
N PRO A 482 6.59 4.74 -19.46
CA PRO A 482 7.09 6.10 -19.61
C PRO A 482 5.95 7.12 -19.44
N VAL A 483 6.27 8.32 -18.94
CA VAL A 483 5.25 9.40 -18.78
C VAL A 483 4.71 9.83 -20.14
N THR A 484 5.57 9.90 -21.14
CA THR A 484 5.20 10.25 -22.52
C THR A 484 5.52 9.08 -23.43
N LYS A 485 4.60 8.73 -24.33
CA LYS A 485 4.88 7.72 -25.36
C LYS A 485 5.92 8.25 -26.33
N ILE A 486 7.01 7.51 -26.48
CA ILE A 486 7.95 7.72 -27.58
C ILE A 486 7.32 7.04 -28.80
N MET A 487 7.08 7.83 -29.86
CA MET A 487 6.59 7.30 -31.13
C MET A 487 7.69 6.43 -31.73
N ASP A 488 7.58 5.11 -31.55
CA ASP A 488 8.44 4.16 -32.22
C ASP A 488 7.73 3.62 -33.47
N THR A 489 8.49 3.51 -34.55
CA THR A 489 8.11 2.87 -35.80
C THR A 489 8.30 1.34 -35.75
N SER A 490 8.44 0.76 -34.55
CA SER A 490 8.56 -0.68 -34.37
C SER A 490 7.36 -1.40 -34.97
N GLN A 491 7.59 -2.58 -35.54
CA GLN A 491 6.52 -3.42 -36.09
C GLN A 491 5.52 -3.93 -35.03
N TYR A 492 5.80 -3.81 -33.73
CA TYR A 492 4.84 -4.16 -32.68
C TYR A 492 4.86 -3.08 -31.60
N ASP A 493 3.71 -2.43 -31.36
CA ASP A 493 3.55 -1.39 -30.36
C ASP A 493 3.29 -2.03 -28.99
N ILE A 494 4.21 -1.90 -28.04
CA ILE A 494 4.02 -2.43 -26.67
C ILE A 494 3.21 -1.48 -25.76
N TYR A 495 2.92 -0.26 -26.23
CA TYR A 495 2.16 0.77 -25.50
C TYR A 495 1.00 1.32 -26.35
N PRO A 496 0.04 0.46 -26.78
CA PRO A 496 -1.10 0.88 -27.59
C PRO A 496 -1.95 1.91 -26.85
N THR A 497 -2.10 3.11 -27.41
CA THR A 497 -2.76 4.25 -26.76
C THR A 497 -4.09 4.61 -27.41
N HIS A 498 -5.03 5.05 -26.57
CA HIS A 498 -6.31 5.58 -27.00
C HIS A 498 -6.35 7.06 -26.66
N GLN A 499 -6.44 7.90 -27.68
CA GLN A 499 -6.46 9.33 -27.49
C GLN A 499 -7.75 9.76 -26.78
N ILE A 500 -7.64 10.60 -25.76
CA ILE A 500 -8.80 11.18 -25.07
C ILE A 500 -9.46 12.26 -25.96
N PRO A 501 -10.80 12.40 -25.91
CA PRO A 501 -11.51 13.35 -26.76
C PRO A 501 -11.35 14.80 -26.29
N SER A 502 -11.09 15.03 -25.01
CA SER A 502 -10.88 16.35 -24.41
C SER A 502 -10.11 16.27 -23.10
N GLY A 503 -9.52 17.40 -22.69
CA GLY A 503 -8.69 17.51 -21.50
C GLY A 503 -7.23 17.11 -21.74
N ASP A 504 -6.44 17.16 -20.67
CA ASP A 504 -5.02 16.82 -20.66
C ASP A 504 -4.75 15.77 -19.57
N ILE A 505 -3.67 15.00 -19.75
CA ILE A 505 -3.15 14.10 -18.71
C ILE A 505 -2.02 14.85 -18.00
N GLY A 506 -2.25 15.18 -16.74
CA GLY A 506 -1.24 15.82 -15.89
C GLY A 506 -0.19 14.82 -15.41
N SER A 507 1.00 15.32 -15.08
CA SER A 507 2.12 14.50 -14.58
C SER A 507 2.83 15.13 -13.39
N GLY A 508 3.24 14.27 -12.46
CA GLY A 508 4.03 14.65 -11.29
C GLY A 508 3.22 15.22 -10.12
N TYR A 509 3.82 15.14 -8.93
CA TYR A 509 3.21 15.60 -7.69
C TYR A 509 2.95 17.10 -7.64
N GLN A 510 3.80 17.93 -8.27
CA GLN A 510 3.66 19.38 -8.18
C GLN A 510 2.31 19.85 -8.76
N GLN A 511 2.01 19.49 -10.02
CA GLN A 511 0.76 19.88 -10.67
C GLN A 511 -0.45 19.20 -10.04
N LEU A 512 -0.31 17.92 -9.65
CA LEU A 512 -1.35 17.19 -8.95
C LEU A 512 -1.75 17.91 -7.65
N ASN A 513 -0.76 18.19 -6.80
CA ASN A 513 -1.01 18.78 -5.49
C ASN A 513 -1.54 20.21 -5.59
N GLU A 514 -1.20 20.96 -6.64
CA GLU A 514 -1.86 22.23 -6.94
C GLU A 514 -3.38 22.05 -7.13
N LYS A 515 -3.80 21.06 -7.94
CA LYS A 515 -5.22 20.74 -8.12
C LYS A 515 -5.88 20.28 -6.83
N LEU A 516 -5.22 19.44 -6.05
CA LEU A 516 -5.75 18.94 -4.77
C LEU A 516 -5.88 20.06 -3.73
N CYS A 517 -4.93 20.99 -3.68
CA CYS A 517 -5.02 22.19 -2.84
C CYS A 517 -6.22 23.06 -3.22
N ASN A 518 -6.46 23.26 -4.51
CA ASN A 518 -7.62 24.04 -4.99
C ASN A 518 -8.97 23.37 -4.62
N LEU A 519 -9.01 22.04 -4.53
CA LEU A 519 -10.18 21.33 -3.99
C LEU A 519 -10.32 21.59 -2.49
N MET A 520 -9.22 21.48 -1.72
CA MET A 520 -9.19 21.76 -0.28
C MET A 520 -9.54 23.21 0.08
N GLU A 521 -9.26 24.19 -0.78
CA GLU A 521 -9.64 25.58 -0.51
C GLU A 521 -11.16 25.81 -0.52
N LYS A 522 -11.90 24.92 -1.20
CA LYS A 522 -13.35 25.01 -1.35
C LYS A 522 -14.09 24.04 -0.44
N ASN A 523 -13.37 23.14 0.25
CA ASN A 523 -13.95 22.03 0.99
C ASN A 523 -13.11 21.73 2.24
N ASP A 524 -13.75 21.46 3.37
CA ASP A 524 -13.05 21.11 4.61
C ASP A 524 -12.50 19.67 4.62
N ILE A 525 -12.92 18.84 3.66
CA ILE A 525 -12.55 17.43 3.54
C ILE A 525 -12.16 17.14 2.09
N LEU A 526 -11.04 16.44 1.90
CA LEU A 526 -10.69 15.77 0.65
C LEU A 526 -10.59 14.26 0.89
N LEU A 527 -11.27 13.49 0.04
CA LEU A 527 -11.22 12.03 0.08
C LEU A 527 -10.21 11.55 -0.95
N ILE A 528 -9.26 10.71 -0.52
CA ILE A 528 -8.33 10.00 -1.39
C ILE A 528 -8.57 8.51 -1.17
N ASP A 529 -9.33 7.88 -2.06
CA ASP A 529 -9.57 6.43 -2.06
C ASP A 529 -8.68 5.75 -3.12
N GLY A 530 -8.61 4.44 -3.14
CA GLY A 530 -7.81 3.76 -4.16
C GLY A 530 -7.81 2.25 -4.10
N PHE A 531 -7.14 1.68 -5.09
CA PHE A 531 -6.99 0.24 -5.29
C PHE A 531 -5.87 -0.34 -4.43
N VAL A 532 -5.86 -1.67 -4.29
CA VAL A 532 -4.78 -2.40 -3.61
C VAL A 532 -3.41 -2.14 -4.24
N GLY A 533 -2.36 -2.15 -3.41
CA GLY A 533 -1.00 -1.84 -3.87
C GLY A 533 -0.64 -0.35 -3.90
N THR A 534 -1.60 0.53 -3.63
CA THR A 534 -1.38 1.98 -3.61
C THR A 534 -0.54 2.41 -2.40
N CYS A 535 0.43 3.28 -2.64
CA CYS A 535 1.30 3.84 -1.60
C CYS A 535 0.69 5.12 -1.01
N PHE A 536 -0.43 4.98 -0.30
CA PHE A 536 -1.16 6.12 0.28
C PHE A 536 -0.29 7.06 1.11
N ASN A 537 0.66 6.52 1.88
CA ASN A 537 1.60 7.30 2.68
C ASN A 537 2.43 8.28 1.85
N GLU A 538 2.85 7.88 0.64
CA GLU A 538 3.64 8.77 -0.25
C GLU A 538 2.77 9.93 -0.75
N TYR A 539 1.53 9.65 -1.16
CA TYR A 539 0.59 10.71 -1.56
C TYR A 539 0.28 11.67 -0.40
N ALA A 540 0.06 11.14 0.80
CA ALA A 540 -0.13 11.96 2.00
C ALA A 540 1.11 12.83 2.26
N HIS A 541 2.32 12.26 2.18
CA HIS A 541 3.56 12.99 2.39
C HIS A 541 3.79 14.09 1.35
N GLN A 542 3.60 13.79 0.07
CA GLN A 542 3.79 14.75 -1.02
C GLN A 542 2.77 15.89 -0.97
N LEU A 543 1.48 15.58 -0.71
CA LEU A 543 0.45 16.59 -0.55
C LEU A 543 0.72 17.45 0.69
N ASN A 544 1.10 16.83 1.81
CA ASN A 544 1.47 17.55 3.03
C ASN A 544 2.63 18.51 2.76
N LYS A 545 3.70 18.02 2.11
CA LYS A 545 4.87 18.81 1.74
C LYS A 545 4.49 20.02 0.90
N TYR A 546 3.67 19.82 -0.14
CA TYR A 546 3.23 20.89 -1.02
C TYR A 546 2.35 21.91 -0.27
N TYR A 547 1.41 21.45 0.56
CA TYR A 547 0.51 22.33 1.30
C TYR A 547 1.28 23.20 2.30
N SER A 548 2.19 22.64 3.10
CA SER A 548 2.97 23.46 4.06
C SER A 548 3.92 24.46 3.39
N GLN A 549 4.28 24.27 2.12
CA GLN A 549 5.14 25.21 1.40
C GLN A 549 4.36 26.40 0.83
N ASN A 550 3.06 26.23 0.58
CA ASN A 550 2.24 27.20 -0.16
C ASN A 550 1.13 27.83 0.68
N LYS A 551 0.80 27.27 1.86
CA LYS A 551 -0.29 27.70 2.74
C LYS A 551 0.17 27.78 4.19
N LEU A 552 -0.47 28.67 4.96
CA LEU A 552 -0.15 28.91 6.38
C LEU A 552 -0.84 27.91 7.34
N SER A 553 -1.90 27.22 6.90
CA SER A 553 -2.62 26.24 7.73
C SER A 553 -2.05 24.82 7.58
N SER A 554 -2.06 24.05 8.67
CA SER A 554 -1.66 22.63 8.66
C SER A 554 -2.85 21.73 8.32
N LEU A 555 -2.67 20.85 7.33
CA LEU A 555 -3.62 19.77 7.02
C LEU A 555 -3.45 18.62 8.02
N LEU A 556 -4.58 18.05 8.44
CA LEU A 556 -4.62 16.77 9.15
C LEU A 556 -4.89 15.65 8.17
N PHE A 557 -4.18 14.53 8.31
CA PHE A 557 -4.35 13.35 7.47
C PHE A 557 -4.89 12.21 8.31
N TYR A 558 -6.07 11.72 7.98
CA TYR A 558 -6.69 10.57 8.63
C TYR A 558 -6.70 9.36 7.71
N ASP A 559 -6.35 8.20 8.23
CA ASP A 559 -6.24 6.96 7.45
C ASP A 559 -7.50 6.09 7.60
N SER A 560 -8.15 5.74 6.49
CA SER A 560 -9.38 4.94 6.53
C SER A 560 -9.14 3.47 6.88
N ARG A 561 -7.90 2.95 6.77
CA ARG A 561 -7.57 1.56 7.13
C ARG A 561 -7.85 1.26 8.61
N THR A 562 -7.95 2.29 9.43
CA THR A 562 -8.23 2.23 10.87
C THR A 562 -9.58 1.59 11.21
N PHE A 563 -10.57 1.72 10.32
CA PHE A 563 -11.90 1.13 10.48
C PHE A 563 -12.12 -0.10 9.60
N LEU A 564 -11.09 -0.60 8.90
CA LEU A 564 -11.18 -1.89 8.23
C LEU A 564 -11.04 -3.04 9.23
N GLN A 565 -11.84 -4.09 9.07
CA GLN A 565 -11.85 -5.27 9.90
C GLN A 565 -11.26 -6.48 9.15
N THR A 566 -10.09 -6.95 9.60
CA THR A 566 -9.43 -8.15 9.05
C THR A 566 -9.57 -9.41 9.94
N ASP A 567 -10.10 -9.25 11.16
CA ASP A 567 -10.15 -10.27 12.22
C ASP A 567 -11.49 -11.05 12.36
N SER A 568 -12.51 -10.85 11.51
CA SER A 568 -13.81 -11.52 11.71
C SER A 568 -13.82 -12.99 11.23
N ASN A 569 -14.44 -13.88 12.02
CA ASN A 569 -14.69 -15.31 11.74
C ASN A 569 -15.64 -15.59 10.54
N LEU A 570 -15.89 -14.61 9.69
CA LEU A 570 -16.78 -14.73 8.53
C LEU A 570 -16.07 -15.42 7.36
N ASP A 571 -16.82 -15.83 6.34
CA ASP A 571 -16.54 -16.68 5.15
C ASP A 571 -15.18 -16.52 4.39
N ARG A 572 -14.27 -15.68 4.87
CA ARG A 572 -12.91 -15.43 4.37
C ARG A 572 -12.06 -16.69 4.30
N GLU A 573 -12.09 -17.51 5.35
CA GLU A 573 -11.41 -18.81 5.32
C GLU A 573 -12.01 -19.73 4.24
N PHE A 574 -13.30 -19.62 3.95
CA PHE A 574 -13.92 -20.39 2.88
C PHE A 574 -13.47 -19.94 1.48
N HIS A 575 -13.19 -18.64 1.27
CA HIS A 575 -12.57 -18.16 0.03
C HIS A 575 -11.10 -18.60 -0.11
N LEU A 576 -10.42 -18.91 1.00
CA LEU A 576 -9.00 -19.30 1.04
C LEU A 576 -8.78 -20.78 1.47
N LYS A 577 -9.84 -21.60 1.48
CA LYS A 577 -10.06 -22.87 2.20
C LYS A 577 -8.93 -23.91 2.23
N ASN A 578 -8.00 -23.87 1.27
CA ASN A 578 -6.85 -24.77 1.23
C ASN A 578 -5.52 -23.98 1.28
N PRO A 579 -4.78 -23.97 2.41
CA PRO A 579 -3.50 -23.28 2.54
C PRO A 579 -2.37 -23.89 1.69
N LYS A 580 -2.56 -25.10 1.15
CA LYS A 580 -1.61 -25.79 0.27
C LYS A 580 -1.93 -25.61 -1.21
N SER A 581 -3.10 -25.08 -1.55
CA SER A 581 -3.49 -24.80 -2.93
C SER A 581 -3.31 -23.33 -3.28
N LEU A 582 -2.82 -23.07 -4.49
CA LEU A 582 -2.84 -21.75 -5.11
C LEU A 582 -4.27 -21.25 -5.37
N PHE A 583 -5.25 -22.14 -5.43
CA PHE A 583 -6.63 -21.81 -5.77
C PHE A 583 -7.44 -21.44 -4.52
N GLY A 584 -8.33 -20.47 -4.70
CA GLY A 584 -9.37 -20.06 -3.77
C GLY A 584 -10.72 -20.01 -4.47
N LYS A 585 -11.73 -19.49 -3.77
CA LYS A 585 -13.05 -19.18 -4.33
C LYS A 585 -13.18 -17.66 -4.42
N LEU A 586 -13.63 -17.14 -5.57
CA LEU A 586 -13.84 -15.71 -5.74
C LEU A 586 -14.84 -15.15 -4.71
N ALA A 587 -14.47 -14.06 -4.04
CA ALA A 587 -15.30 -13.30 -3.10
C ALA A 587 -16.29 -12.36 -3.82
N SER A 588 -16.94 -12.88 -4.86
CA SER A 588 -17.89 -12.12 -5.69
C SER A 588 -19.19 -11.78 -4.96
N ASP A 589 -19.42 -12.36 -3.79
CA ASP A 589 -20.53 -12.12 -2.88
C ASP A 589 -20.22 -11.08 -1.79
N LEU A 590 -18.93 -10.81 -1.51
CA LEU A 590 -18.52 -9.87 -0.47
C LEU A 590 -18.45 -8.41 -0.99
N ASP A 591 -18.63 -7.46 -0.09
CA ASP A 591 -18.66 -6.02 -0.32
C ASP A 591 -17.82 -5.27 0.73
N LEU A 592 -17.08 -4.23 0.31
CA LEU A 592 -16.18 -3.52 1.22
C LEU A 592 -16.95 -2.88 2.38
N LYS A 593 -18.05 -2.18 2.07
CA LYS A 593 -18.84 -1.42 3.06
C LYS A 593 -19.54 -2.33 4.04
N LYS A 594 -20.07 -3.47 3.58
CA LYS A 594 -20.86 -4.40 4.41
C LYS A 594 -20.00 -5.37 5.21
N ASP A 595 -18.93 -5.90 4.62
CA ASP A 595 -18.23 -7.07 5.16
C ASP A 595 -16.83 -6.75 5.73
N PHE A 596 -16.29 -5.56 5.42
CA PHE A 596 -14.93 -5.19 5.81
C PHE A 596 -14.82 -3.86 6.56
N ILE A 597 -15.88 -3.07 6.66
CA ILE A 597 -15.89 -1.88 7.54
C ILE A 597 -16.47 -2.25 8.90
N ASP A 598 -15.68 -2.07 9.96
CA ASP A 598 -16.17 -2.14 11.33
C ASP A 598 -17.06 -0.92 11.61
N SER A 599 -18.36 -1.14 11.71
CA SER A 599 -19.34 -0.07 11.87
C SER A 599 -19.12 0.78 13.13
N LYS A 600 -18.63 0.18 14.23
CA LYS A 600 -18.33 0.92 15.47
C LYS A 600 -17.11 1.80 15.27
N LYS A 601 -16.03 1.27 14.71
CA LYS A 601 -14.82 2.05 14.42
C LYS A 601 -15.07 3.12 13.38
N PHE A 602 -15.90 2.85 12.38
CA PHE A 602 -16.25 3.79 11.32
C PHE A 602 -17.03 5.00 11.85
N GLU A 603 -18.08 4.78 12.65
CA GLU A 603 -18.81 5.88 13.29
C GLU A 603 -17.95 6.62 14.32
N PHE A 604 -17.12 5.89 15.06
CA PHE A 604 -16.16 6.49 15.98
C PHE A 604 -15.13 7.38 15.24
N PHE A 605 -14.60 6.92 14.10
CA PHE A 605 -13.70 7.69 13.25
C PHE A 605 -14.36 8.99 12.79
N LYS A 606 -15.59 8.91 12.25
CA LYS A 606 -16.37 10.07 11.80
C LYS A 606 -16.59 11.10 12.90
N ASN A 607 -16.90 10.66 14.11
CA ASN A 607 -17.20 11.54 15.25
C ASN A 607 -15.95 12.25 15.82
N ASN A 608 -14.74 11.82 15.45
CA ASN A 608 -13.48 12.35 15.98
C ASN A 608 -12.62 13.08 14.93
N LEU A 609 -13.19 13.39 13.75
CA LEU A 609 -12.49 14.16 12.71
C LEU A 609 -12.33 15.63 13.12
N SER A 610 -11.15 16.18 12.80
CA SER A 610 -10.85 17.60 12.93
C SER A 610 -10.52 18.21 11.58
N TYR A 611 -11.08 19.39 11.29
CA TYR A 611 -11.01 20.03 9.97
C TYR A 611 -9.99 21.19 9.94
N PRO A 612 -9.51 21.61 8.75
CA PRO A 612 -9.60 20.90 7.48
C PRO A 612 -8.75 19.61 7.49
N CYS A 613 -9.19 18.59 6.77
CA CYS A 613 -8.50 17.30 6.73
C CYS A 613 -8.54 16.58 5.36
N VAL A 614 -7.62 15.63 5.21
CA VAL A 614 -7.59 14.66 4.12
C VAL A 614 -7.87 13.28 4.73
N ILE A 615 -8.83 12.57 4.16
CA ILE A 615 -9.14 11.19 4.54
C ILE A 615 -8.62 10.29 3.44
N ILE A 616 -7.63 9.46 3.76
CA ILE A 616 -6.86 8.71 2.77
C ILE A 616 -6.85 7.20 3.06
N GLY A 617 -7.00 6.42 2.00
CA GLY A 617 -6.98 4.96 2.05
C GLY A 617 -8.25 4.32 1.49
N PRO A 618 -8.26 2.97 1.39
CA PRO A 618 -9.41 2.21 0.93
C PRO A 618 -10.66 2.50 1.77
N GLY A 619 -11.78 2.79 1.12
CA GLY A 619 -13.06 3.06 1.78
C GLY A 619 -13.17 4.46 2.40
N SER A 620 -12.18 5.35 2.22
CA SER A 620 -12.27 6.77 2.65
C SER A 620 -13.49 7.46 2.05
N SER A 621 -13.87 7.05 0.84
CA SER A 621 -14.97 7.59 0.07
C SER A 621 -16.35 7.44 0.74
N TYR A 622 -16.52 6.50 1.67
CA TYR A 622 -17.76 6.31 2.43
C TYR A 622 -17.92 7.26 3.61
N VAL A 623 -16.86 7.93 4.05
CA VAL A 623 -16.89 8.80 5.24
C VAL A 623 -17.77 10.04 5.01
N ASN A 624 -17.67 10.64 3.82
CA ASN A 624 -18.45 11.81 3.44
C ASN A 624 -18.68 11.82 1.91
N GLU A 625 -19.83 11.34 1.45
CA GLU A 625 -20.10 11.11 0.03
C GLU A 625 -20.19 12.39 -0.82
N THR A 626 -20.38 13.56 -0.20
CA THR A 626 -20.48 14.85 -0.90
C THR A 626 -19.15 15.56 -1.07
N SER A 627 -18.10 15.12 -0.37
CA SER A 627 -16.76 15.71 -0.45
C SER A 627 -16.04 15.30 -1.75
N PRO A 628 -15.12 16.13 -2.26
CA PRO A 628 -14.35 15.80 -3.45
C PRO A 628 -13.58 14.49 -3.30
N LEU A 629 -13.60 13.67 -4.35
CA LEU A 629 -13.01 12.34 -4.41
C LEU A 629 -11.86 12.27 -5.42
N VAL A 630 -10.69 11.87 -4.93
CA VAL A 630 -9.57 11.43 -5.73
C VAL A 630 -9.51 9.90 -5.65
N TYR A 631 -9.34 9.23 -6.78
CA TYR A 631 -9.20 7.78 -6.83
C TYR A 631 -7.84 7.41 -7.42
N ILE A 632 -7.07 6.62 -6.67
CA ILE A 632 -5.75 6.13 -7.10
C ILE A 632 -5.87 4.67 -7.54
N ASP A 633 -5.55 4.38 -8.79
CA ASP A 633 -5.53 3.02 -9.34
C ASP A 633 -4.08 2.53 -9.56
N LEU A 634 -3.93 1.22 -9.69
CA LEU A 634 -2.67 0.57 -9.98
C LEU A 634 -2.88 -0.62 -10.92
N ALA A 635 -2.11 -0.66 -12.01
CA ALA A 635 -2.11 -1.79 -12.92
C ALA A 635 -1.65 -3.08 -12.19
N LYS A 636 -2.34 -4.19 -12.43
CA LYS A 636 -2.13 -5.46 -11.68
C LYS A 636 -0.77 -6.10 -11.96
N ASN A 637 -0.24 -5.98 -13.18
CA ASN A 637 1.13 -6.36 -13.52
C ASN A 637 2.17 -5.65 -12.62
N GLU A 638 2.02 -4.35 -12.39
CA GLU A 638 2.88 -3.60 -11.49
C GLU A 638 2.73 -4.06 -10.04
N LEU A 639 1.51 -4.41 -9.61
CA LEU A 639 1.28 -5.00 -8.29
C LEU A 639 2.02 -6.33 -8.11
N TYR A 640 2.08 -7.21 -9.11
CA TYR A 640 2.89 -8.44 -9.05
C TYR A 640 4.38 -8.16 -8.86
N TYR A 641 4.92 -7.10 -9.47
CA TYR A 641 6.33 -6.74 -9.26
C TYR A 641 6.58 -6.16 -7.87
N ARG A 642 5.60 -5.48 -7.27
CA ARG A 642 5.72 -4.95 -5.90
C ARG A 642 5.64 -6.05 -4.85
N ILE A 643 4.68 -6.98 -4.94
CA ILE A 643 4.57 -8.07 -3.93
C ILE A 643 5.82 -8.96 -3.84
N SER A 644 6.63 -9.00 -4.92
CA SER A 644 7.88 -9.76 -4.95
C SER A 644 9.03 -9.13 -4.15
N THR A 645 8.83 -7.93 -3.56
CA THR A 645 9.78 -7.25 -2.65
C THR A 645 9.41 -7.39 -1.17
N GLU A 646 8.61 -8.40 -0.82
CA GLU A 646 8.27 -8.81 0.57
C GLU A 646 7.33 -7.86 1.35
N THR A 647 6.67 -6.91 0.69
CA THR A 647 5.63 -6.07 1.30
C THR A 647 4.23 -6.65 1.08
N SER A 648 3.42 -6.64 2.14
CA SER A 648 1.99 -6.95 2.08
C SER A 648 1.23 -5.81 1.40
N PHE A 649 0.41 -6.12 0.41
CA PHE A 649 -0.42 -5.17 -0.32
C PHE A 649 -1.91 -5.51 -0.34
N SER A 650 -2.30 -6.72 0.08
CA SER A 650 -3.68 -7.08 0.39
C SER A 650 -4.12 -6.39 1.68
N TYR A 651 -5.25 -5.70 1.61
CA TYR A 651 -5.86 -5.02 2.76
C TYR A 651 -6.90 -5.88 3.46
N LEU A 652 -7.42 -6.90 2.77
CA LEU A 652 -8.54 -7.72 3.28
C LEU A 652 -8.10 -9.09 3.79
N LYS A 653 -6.81 -9.42 3.68
CA LYS A 653 -6.28 -10.71 4.13
C LYS A 653 -6.55 -10.95 5.63
N PRO A 654 -6.85 -12.20 6.04
CA PRO A 654 -6.95 -12.56 7.45
C PRO A 654 -5.63 -12.32 8.20
N THR A 655 -5.73 -11.86 9.45
CA THR A 655 -4.59 -11.59 10.34
C THR A 655 -3.87 -12.85 10.81
N ARG A 656 -4.58 -13.96 10.98
CA ARG A 656 -3.99 -15.25 11.37
C ARG A 656 -3.53 -15.99 10.11
N ARG A 657 -2.22 -15.95 9.84
CA ARG A 657 -1.61 -16.90 8.91
C ARG A 657 -1.83 -18.30 9.50
N LEU A 658 -2.38 -19.23 8.72
CA LEU A 658 -2.27 -20.66 9.04
C LEU A 658 -0.77 -20.94 9.22
N LYS A 659 -0.40 -21.60 10.33
CA LYS A 659 1.01 -21.77 10.75
C LYS A 659 1.87 -22.20 9.56
N SER A 660 3.05 -21.60 9.43
CA SER A 660 4.00 -21.79 8.31
C SER A 660 4.29 -23.26 8.00
N ASP A 661 4.21 -24.13 8.99
CA ASP A 661 4.54 -25.55 8.85
C ASP A 661 3.48 -26.34 8.04
N ASP A 662 2.31 -25.76 7.77
CA ASP A 662 1.23 -26.38 7.00
C ASP A 662 1.08 -25.87 5.56
N SER A 663 1.81 -24.83 5.14
CA SER A 663 1.66 -24.22 3.79
C SER A 663 2.89 -24.44 2.91
N GLU A 664 2.67 -24.99 1.72
CA GLU A 664 3.69 -25.12 0.66
C GLU A 664 3.84 -23.83 -0.18
N LEU A 665 3.09 -22.77 0.14
CA LEU A 665 3.10 -21.50 -0.59
C LEU A 665 4.15 -20.54 -0.04
N THR A 666 4.93 -19.94 -0.94
CA THR A 666 5.75 -18.77 -0.59
C THR A 666 4.85 -17.60 -0.16
N SER A 667 5.41 -16.64 0.60
CA SER A 667 4.66 -15.45 1.02
C SER A 667 4.08 -14.67 -0.17
N ALA A 668 4.83 -14.58 -1.28
CA ALA A 668 4.35 -13.93 -2.50
C ALA A 668 3.19 -14.68 -3.16
N MET A 669 3.25 -16.02 -3.23
CA MET A 669 2.16 -16.85 -3.77
C MET A 669 0.88 -16.74 -2.95
N TYR A 670 1.00 -16.73 -1.62
CA TYR A 670 -0.13 -16.52 -0.74
C TYR A 670 -0.73 -15.11 -0.91
N GLU A 671 0.11 -14.09 -1.05
CA GLU A 671 -0.33 -12.72 -1.30
C GLU A 671 -1.10 -12.61 -2.64
N GLN A 672 -0.59 -13.22 -3.71
CA GLN A 672 -1.28 -13.30 -5.01
C GLN A 672 -2.65 -13.97 -4.88
N LYS A 673 -2.73 -15.06 -4.10
CA LYS A 673 -3.98 -15.75 -3.82
C LYS A 673 -4.98 -14.82 -3.11
N CYS A 674 -4.56 -14.10 -2.07
CA CYS A 674 -5.42 -13.13 -1.39
C CYS A 674 -5.90 -12.04 -2.35
N LEU A 675 -4.99 -11.46 -3.13
CA LEU A 675 -5.32 -10.42 -4.09
C LEU A 675 -6.36 -10.88 -5.12
N TYR A 676 -6.14 -12.03 -5.74
CA TYR A 676 -7.01 -12.53 -6.81
C TYR A 676 -8.40 -12.94 -6.31
N PHE A 677 -8.46 -13.70 -5.21
CA PHE A 677 -9.72 -14.29 -4.74
C PHE A 677 -10.51 -13.40 -3.80
N LEU A 678 -9.86 -12.45 -3.11
CA LEU A 678 -10.51 -11.62 -2.08
C LEU A 678 -10.49 -10.14 -2.45
N ASP A 679 -9.31 -9.54 -2.61
CA ASP A 679 -9.21 -8.09 -2.79
C ASP A 679 -9.77 -7.63 -4.15
N TYR A 680 -9.35 -8.24 -5.26
CA TYR A 680 -9.77 -7.80 -6.60
C TYR A 680 -11.30 -7.81 -6.77
N PRO A 681 -12.05 -8.87 -6.41
CA PRO A 681 -13.51 -8.85 -6.49
C PRO A 681 -14.14 -7.70 -5.70
N VAL A 682 -13.67 -7.44 -4.48
CA VAL A 682 -14.22 -6.41 -3.57
C VAL A 682 -13.87 -5.00 -4.06
N PHE A 683 -12.60 -4.74 -4.37
CA PHE A 683 -12.14 -3.43 -4.81
C PHE A 683 -12.59 -3.09 -6.24
N ASN A 684 -12.80 -4.09 -7.10
CA ASN A 684 -13.38 -3.86 -8.43
C ASN A 684 -14.83 -3.38 -8.33
N LYS A 685 -15.61 -3.87 -7.36
CA LYS A 685 -16.97 -3.34 -7.11
C LYS A 685 -16.91 -1.89 -6.60
N LEU A 686 -16.04 -1.62 -5.62
CA LEU A 686 -15.87 -0.27 -5.07
C LEU A 686 -15.54 0.74 -6.18
N LYS A 687 -14.51 0.47 -7.01
CA LYS A 687 -14.11 1.43 -8.04
C LYS A 687 -15.21 1.68 -9.09
N GLN A 688 -16.03 0.67 -9.39
CA GLN A 688 -17.20 0.83 -10.26
C GLN A 688 -18.26 1.71 -9.62
N GLU A 689 -18.55 1.51 -8.32
CA GLU A 689 -19.47 2.35 -7.55
C GLU A 689 -19.01 3.82 -7.54
N LEU A 690 -17.71 4.06 -7.39
CA LEU A 690 -17.14 5.41 -7.24
C LEU A 690 -16.99 6.18 -8.56
N LEU A 691 -16.88 5.48 -9.70
CA LEU A 691 -16.61 6.07 -11.02
C LEU A 691 -17.41 7.34 -11.35
N PRO A 692 -18.73 7.43 -11.09
CA PRO A 692 -19.54 8.60 -11.46
C PRO A 692 -19.12 9.91 -10.78
N ARG A 693 -18.46 9.86 -9.61
CA ARG A 693 -18.16 11.04 -8.79
C ARG A 693 -16.68 11.34 -8.60
N ILE A 694 -15.78 10.54 -9.20
CA ILE A 694 -14.34 10.81 -9.16
C ILE A 694 -14.08 12.20 -9.74
N ASN A 695 -13.37 13.05 -8.99
CA ASN A 695 -12.87 14.35 -9.42
C ASN A 695 -11.53 14.23 -10.13
N TYR A 696 -10.63 13.37 -9.63
CA TYR A 696 -9.36 13.05 -10.30
C TYR A 696 -9.07 11.56 -10.21
N PHE A 697 -8.77 10.96 -11.37
CA PHE A 697 -8.28 9.58 -11.46
C PHE A 697 -6.76 9.61 -11.61
N ILE A 698 -6.06 8.80 -10.81
CA ILE A 698 -4.59 8.78 -10.75
C ILE A 698 -4.07 7.38 -11.08
N ASP A 699 -3.14 7.31 -12.02
CA ASP A 699 -2.31 6.12 -12.28
C ASP A 699 -1.05 6.19 -11.42
N SER A 700 -0.93 5.26 -10.47
CA SER A 700 0.15 5.19 -9.49
C SER A 700 1.31 4.27 -9.88
N GLN A 701 1.40 3.83 -11.13
CA GLN A 701 2.50 2.96 -11.58
C GLN A 701 3.88 3.61 -11.41
N ARG A 702 3.97 4.95 -11.50
CA ARG A 702 5.21 5.73 -11.42
C ARG A 702 5.37 6.34 -10.02
N PRO A 703 6.21 5.79 -9.13
CA PRO A 703 6.24 6.20 -7.72
C PRO A 703 6.52 7.69 -7.49
N ASN A 704 7.39 8.30 -8.31
CA ASN A 704 7.80 9.70 -8.13
C ASN A 704 7.11 10.67 -9.09
N CYS A 705 6.33 10.15 -10.05
CA CYS A 705 5.75 10.96 -11.12
C CYS A 705 4.40 10.38 -11.54
N PRO A 706 3.38 10.44 -10.67
CA PRO A 706 2.06 9.92 -11.00
C PRO A 706 1.47 10.70 -12.18
N THR A 707 0.69 10.01 -13.00
CA THR A 707 -0.08 10.61 -14.09
C THR A 707 -1.55 10.63 -13.69
N TRP A 708 -2.27 11.69 -14.04
CA TRP A 708 -3.64 11.88 -13.57
C TRP A 708 -4.49 12.61 -14.61
N ILE A 709 -5.81 12.43 -14.51
CA ILE A 709 -6.80 13.04 -15.40
C ILE A 709 -7.99 13.55 -14.59
N ASP A 710 -8.58 14.67 -15.04
CA ASP A 710 -9.84 15.18 -14.51
C ASP A 710 -10.97 14.16 -14.71
N GLY A 711 -11.83 14.01 -13.71
CA GLY A 711 -12.87 12.98 -13.72
C GLY A 711 -13.92 13.14 -14.82
N TYR A 712 -14.23 14.37 -15.24
CA TYR A 712 -15.15 14.60 -16.36
C TYR A 712 -14.51 14.19 -17.69
N ALA A 713 -13.25 14.58 -17.93
CA ALA A 713 -12.48 14.14 -19.09
C ALA A 713 -12.31 12.61 -19.11
N PHE A 714 -12.05 12.00 -17.95
CA PHE A 714 -11.92 10.56 -17.80
C PHE A 714 -13.18 9.80 -18.23
N ARG A 715 -14.36 10.17 -17.71
CA ARG A 715 -15.63 9.52 -18.08
C ARG A 715 -15.99 9.69 -19.56
N GLN A 716 -15.66 10.84 -20.15
CA GLN A 716 -15.79 11.04 -21.59
C GLN A 716 -14.86 10.11 -22.39
N ALA A 717 -13.61 9.96 -21.95
CA ALA A 717 -12.67 9.04 -22.58
C ALA A 717 -13.20 7.59 -22.59
N LEU A 718 -13.75 7.09 -21.46
CA LEU A 718 -14.34 5.74 -21.42
C LEU A 718 -15.47 5.58 -22.45
N THR A 719 -16.34 6.58 -22.56
CA THR A 719 -17.48 6.56 -23.49
C THR A 719 -17.03 6.61 -24.95
N HIS A 720 -16.03 7.43 -25.25
CA HIS A 720 -15.44 7.60 -26.59
C HIS A 720 -14.70 6.33 -27.04
N ILE A 721 -13.94 5.70 -26.14
CA ILE A 721 -13.15 4.50 -26.46
C ILE A 721 -14.03 3.28 -26.74
N ALA A 722 -15.18 3.16 -26.08
CA ALA A 722 -16.14 2.08 -26.33
C ALA A 722 -16.78 2.12 -27.73
N ASN A 723 -16.52 3.15 -28.54
CA ASN A 723 -17.03 3.33 -29.89
C ASN A 723 -15.93 3.26 -30.98
N GLN A 724 -14.76 2.75 -30.64
CA GLN A 724 -13.64 2.57 -31.58
C GLN A 724 -12.98 1.20 -31.35
N PRO A 725 -12.15 0.72 -32.29
CA PRO A 725 -11.30 -0.45 -32.07
C PRO A 725 -10.42 -0.25 -30.83
N ILE A 726 -10.34 -1.27 -29.97
CA ILE A 726 -9.67 -1.22 -28.67
C ILE A 726 -8.50 -2.19 -28.65
N ARG A 727 -7.35 -1.76 -28.13
CA ARG A 727 -6.23 -2.65 -27.84
C ARG A 727 -5.74 -2.47 -26.41
N LEU A 728 -5.51 -3.56 -25.67
CA LEU A 728 -5.01 -3.47 -24.31
C LEU A 728 -3.49 -3.40 -24.29
N ARG A 729 -2.92 -2.91 -23.19
CA ARG A 729 -1.48 -2.94 -22.97
C ARG A 729 -1.06 -4.39 -22.74
N PRO A 730 -0.24 -4.99 -23.63
CA PRO A 730 0.23 -6.35 -23.47
C PRO A 730 1.17 -6.46 -22.26
N TRP A 731 1.18 -7.62 -21.60
CA TRP A 731 2.12 -7.93 -20.52
C TRP A 731 2.94 -9.17 -20.86
N PHE A 732 4.26 -9.03 -20.85
CA PHE A 732 5.21 -10.10 -21.15
C PHE A 732 5.84 -10.61 -19.86
N GLU A 733 5.78 -11.93 -19.64
CA GLU A 733 6.27 -12.55 -18.41
C GLU A 733 7.22 -13.72 -18.68
N SER A 734 8.28 -13.80 -17.87
CA SER A 734 9.23 -14.90 -17.94
C SER A 734 8.62 -16.16 -17.34
N GLY A 735 9.06 -17.32 -17.81
CA GLY A 735 8.57 -18.59 -17.26
C GLY A 735 9.58 -19.73 -17.39
N PRO A 736 9.40 -20.81 -16.61
CA PRO A 736 10.33 -21.95 -16.61
C PRO A 736 10.51 -22.64 -17.97
N TRP A 737 9.54 -22.52 -18.87
CA TRP A 737 9.56 -23.07 -20.22
C TRP A 737 9.79 -22.04 -21.32
N GLY A 738 9.86 -20.75 -20.97
CA GLY A 738 9.79 -19.65 -21.94
C GLY A 738 10.89 -19.68 -22.99
N GLY A 739 10.52 -19.26 -24.19
CA GLY A 739 11.35 -19.17 -25.38
C GLY A 739 12.00 -17.82 -25.61
N GLN A 740 12.47 -17.63 -26.85
CA GLN A 740 13.26 -16.47 -27.28
C GLN A 740 12.62 -15.69 -28.45
N TRP A 741 11.53 -16.20 -29.02
CA TRP A 741 10.93 -15.60 -30.21
C TRP A 741 10.34 -14.22 -29.90
N LEU A 742 9.61 -14.08 -28.78
CA LEU A 742 9.02 -12.79 -28.36
C LEU A 742 10.08 -11.69 -28.21
N LYS A 743 11.30 -12.02 -27.77
CA LYS A 743 12.42 -11.05 -27.68
C LYS A 743 12.84 -10.52 -29.05
N THR A 744 12.72 -11.34 -30.08
CA THR A 744 13.13 -11.02 -31.44
C THR A 744 12.08 -10.18 -32.15
N VAL A 745 10.80 -10.54 -32.04
CA VAL A 745 9.71 -9.84 -32.72
C VAL A 745 9.30 -8.54 -32.00
N CYS A 746 9.33 -8.53 -30.66
CA CYS A 746 8.97 -7.36 -29.85
C CYS A 746 10.21 -6.66 -29.30
N LYS A 747 10.92 -5.89 -30.13
CA LYS A 747 12.23 -5.28 -29.77
C LYS A 747 12.19 -4.37 -28.52
N ASN A 748 11.04 -3.76 -28.23
CA ASN A 748 10.87 -2.77 -27.16
C ASN A 748 10.59 -3.36 -25.78
N ILE A 749 10.43 -4.68 -25.66
CA ILE A 749 10.35 -5.34 -24.36
C ILE A 749 11.74 -5.40 -23.71
N SER A 750 11.81 -5.74 -22.42
CA SER A 750 13.09 -5.85 -21.72
C SER A 750 13.94 -6.99 -22.27
N GLN A 751 15.04 -6.64 -22.92
CA GLN A 751 15.98 -7.63 -23.47
C GLN A 751 16.84 -8.30 -22.37
N HIS A 752 16.79 -7.78 -21.14
CA HIS A 752 17.48 -8.32 -19.97
C HIS A 752 16.78 -9.53 -19.35
N ALA A 753 15.49 -9.74 -19.64
CA ALA A 753 14.80 -10.95 -19.21
C ALA A 753 15.46 -12.20 -19.83
N LYS A 754 15.54 -13.29 -19.05
CA LYS A 754 16.15 -14.56 -19.48
C LYS A 754 15.41 -15.15 -20.68
N ASN A 755 14.08 -15.10 -20.63
CA ASN A 755 13.17 -15.60 -21.65
C ASN A 755 11.80 -14.93 -21.50
N TYR A 756 10.90 -15.22 -22.42
CA TYR A 756 9.48 -14.94 -22.27
C TYR A 756 8.68 -16.20 -22.52
N ALA A 757 7.81 -16.53 -21.58
CA ALA A 757 6.88 -17.64 -21.68
C ALA A 757 5.53 -17.14 -22.18
N TRP A 758 5.05 -16.05 -21.58
CA TRP A 758 3.72 -15.49 -21.84
C TRP A 758 3.79 -14.11 -22.50
N SER A 759 2.84 -13.85 -23.40
CA SER A 759 2.38 -12.49 -23.72
C SER A 759 0.87 -12.42 -23.53
N PHE A 760 0.47 -11.80 -22.42
CA PHE A 760 -0.93 -11.54 -22.11
C PHE A 760 -1.44 -10.39 -22.98
N GLU A 761 -2.13 -10.71 -24.08
CA GLU A 761 -2.66 -9.72 -25.03
C GLU A 761 -4.08 -9.24 -24.67
N MET A 762 -4.98 -10.19 -24.38
CA MET A 762 -6.37 -9.94 -24.00
C MET A 762 -6.77 -10.77 -22.78
N VAL A 763 -5.86 -10.89 -21.81
CA VAL A 763 -6.14 -11.50 -20.50
C VAL A 763 -6.64 -10.41 -19.58
N THR A 764 -7.93 -10.11 -19.74
CA THR A 764 -8.61 -8.94 -19.14
C THR A 764 -8.54 -8.84 -17.63
N SER A 765 -8.33 -9.94 -16.93
CA SER A 765 -8.03 -9.97 -15.49
C SER A 765 -6.69 -9.33 -15.15
N GLU A 766 -5.76 -9.19 -16.09
CA GLU A 766 -4.38 -8.72 -15.87
C GLU A 766 -4.03 -7.46 -16.67
N ASN A 767 -4.64 -7.27 -17.84
CA ASN A 767 -4.31 -6.15 -18.73
C ASN A 767 -5.02 -4.83 -18.34
N GLY A 768 -4.37 -3.71 -18.66
CA GLY A 768 -4.92 -2.37 -18.59
C GLY A 768 -5.15 -1.75 -19.97
N LEU A 769 -5.90 -0.65 -19.98
CA LEU A 769 -6.14 0.20 -21.13
C LEU A 769 -5.29 1.47 -20.98
N LEU A 770 -4.50 1.82 -22.00
CA LEU A 770 -3.70 3.05 -22.00
C LEU A 770 -4.42 4.18 -22.71
N LEU A 771 -4.51 5.32 -22.02
CA LEU A 771 -4.97 6.60 -22.54
C LEU A 771 -3.78 7.48 -22.93
N SER A 772 -4.00 8.35 -23.91
CA SER A 772 -3.07 9.44 -24.22
C SER A 772 -3.76 10.78 -24.44
N ASP A 773 -3.10 11.87 -24.06
CA ASP A 773 -3.50 13.21 -24.45
C ASP A 773 -2.84 13.62 -25.79
N VAL A 774 -3.09 14.86 -26.23
CA VAL A 774 -2.51 15.43 -27.46
C VAL A 774 -0.98 15.57 -27.40
N ASN A 775 -0.40 15.56 -26.21
CA ASN A 775 1.04 15.63 -25.96
C ASN A 775 1.66 14.24 -25.74
N ASN A 776 0.89 13.17 -25.97
CA ASN A 776 1.27 11.77 -25.75
C ASN A 776 1.61 11.41 -24.31
N HIS A 777 1.14 12.16 -23.31
CA HIS A 777 1.22 11.72 -21.92
C HIS A 777 0.37 10.48 -21.70
N LEU A 778 0.87 9.51 -20.94
CA LEU A 778 0.24 8.21 -20.74
C LEU A 778 -0.44 8.10 -19.39
N LEU A 779 -1.63 7.50 -19.38
CA LEU A 779 -2.33 7.10 -18.17
C LEU A 779 -2.95 5.72 -18.37
N GLU A 780 -2.71 4.79 -17.46
CA GLU A 780 -3.33 3.47 -17.51
C GLU A 780 -4.49 3.34 -16.52
N LEU A 781 -5.52 2.62 -16.95
CA LEU A 781 -6.60 2.14 -16.09
C LEU A 781 -6.76 0.64 -16.26
N SER A 782 -7.25 -0.03 -15.23
CA SER A 782 -7.58 -1.45 -15.30
C SER A 782 -8.74 -1.73 -16.27
N TRP A 783 -8.66 -2.82 -17.05
CA TRP A 783 -9.74 -3.21 -17.97
C TRP A 783 -11.09 -3.35 -17.26
N ASP A 784 -11.11 -3.98 -16.08
CA ASP A 784 -12.34 -4.19 -15.33
C ASP A 784 -13.08 -2.87 -15.04
N LEU A 785 -12.36 -1.74 -14.87
CA LEU A 785 -12.96 -0.41 -14.68
C LEU A 785 -13.64 0.09 -15.97
N PHE A 786 -12.91 0.04 -17.09
CA PHE A 786 -13.44 0.42 -18.40
C PHE A 786 -14.64 -0.45 -18.78
N TYR A 787 -14.46 -1.77 -18.75
CA TYR A 787 -15.46 -2.76 -19.17
C TYR A 787 -16.72 -2.68 -18.32
N GLY A 788 -16.63 -2.62 -16.99
CA GLY A 788 -17.83 -2.55 -16.15
C GLY A 788 -18.72 -1.32 -16.43
N SER A 789 -18.15 -0.22 -16.94
CA SER A 789 -18.92 0.96 -17.35
C SER A 789 -19.40 0.93 -18.81
N GLN A 790 -18.77 0.13 -19.69
CA GLN A 790 -19.01 0.13 -21.13
C GLN A 790 -19.42 -1.23 -21.73
N ALA A 791 -19.65 -2.26 -20.90
CA ALA A 791 -19.89 -3.63 -21.34
C ALA A 791 -21.04 -3.75 -22.36
N SER A 792 -22.08 -2.92 -22.24
CA SER A 792 -23.22 -2.92 -23.17
C SER A 792 -22.82 -2.55 -24.60
N LYS A 793 -21.95 -1.56 -24.78
CA LYS A 793 -21.43 -1.13 -26.08
C LYS A 793 -20.45 -2.14 -26.69
N ILE A 794 -19.71 -2.84 -25.83
CA ILE A 794 -18.71 -3.82 -26.24
C ILE A 794 -19.41 -5.11 -26.69
N LEU A 795 -20.28 -5.68 -25.85
CA LEU A 795 -20.92 -6.97 -26.09
C LEU A 795 -22.02 -6.92 -27.16
N GLY A 796 -22.81 -5.83 -27.20
CA GLY A 796 -23.95 -5.71 -28.11
C GLY A 796 -25.17 -6.51 -27.67
N ASN A 797 -25.35 -7.71 -28.23
CA ASN A 797 -26.54 -8.56 -28.08
C ASN A 797 -27.00 -8.79 -26.62
N ASP A 798 -28.32 -8.84 -26.41
CA ASP A 798 -28.95 -8.98 -25.08
C ASP A 798 -28.54 -10.24 -24.31
N ILE A 799 -28.41 -11.38 -24.99
CA ILE A 799 -27.99 -12.64 -24.37
C ILE A 799 -26.55 -12.50 -23.87
N HIS A 800 -25.66 -11.96 -24.71
CA HIS A 800 -24.26 -11.75 -24.35
C HIS A 800 -24.14 -10.77 -23.18
N ARG A 801 -24.92 -9.68 -23.19
CA ARG A 801 -24.99 -8.73 -22.07
C ARG A 801 -25.45 -9.40 -20.78
N ARG A 802 -26.50 -10.22 -20.82
CA ARG A 802 -27.00 -10.90 -19.61
C ARG A 802 -25.97 -11.87 -19.03
N LEU A 803 -25.23 -12.58 -19.87
CA LEU A 803 -24.23 -13.56 -19.44
C LEU A 803 -22.93 -12.92 -18.95
N PHE A 804 -22.47 -11.83 -19.59
CA PHE A 804 -21.08 -11.37 -19.47
C PHE A 804 -20.91 -9.89 -19.08
N SER A 805 -21.96 -9.16 -18.71
CA SER A 805 -21.87 -7.71 -18.44
C SER A 805 -21.19 -7.31 -17.13
N ASN A 806 -20.93 -8.24 -16.19
CA ASN A 806 -20.24 -7.85 -14.96
C ASN A 806 -18.78 -7.47 -15.27
N ALA A 807 -18.24 -6.52 -14.50
CA ALA A 807 -16.90 -5.96 -14.72
C ALA A 807 -15.78 -7.01 -14.90
N ASN A 808 -15.92 -8.17 -14.26
CA ASN A 808 -14.95 -9.26 -14.28
C ASN A 808 -15.34 -10.41 -15.24
N ASP A 809 -16.25 -10.22 -16.20
CA ASP A 809 -16.85 -11.31 -16.99
C ASP A 809 -16.55 -11.24 -18.51
N PHE A 810 -15.60 -10.40 -18.99
CA PHE A 810 -15.23 -10.45 -20.42
C PHE A 810 -14.82 -11.88 -20.85
N PRO A 811 -15.43 -12.44 -21.92
CA PRO A 811 -15.56 -13.90 -22.01
C PRO A 811 -14.42 -14.63 -22.73
N ILE A 812 -13.69 -13.96 -23.63
CA ILE A 812 -12.63 -14.58 -24.46
C ILE A 812 -11.28 -13.93 -24.15
N ARG A 813 -10.21 -14.72 -24.09
CA ARG A 813 -8.84 -14.23 -23.97
C ARG A 813 -7.94 -14.76 -25.08
N PHE A 814 -6.93 -13.96 -25.41
CA PHE A 814 -5.80 -14.30 -26.28
C PHE A 814 -4.51 -14.18 -25.45
N ASP A 815 -3.69 -15.22 -25.46
CA ASP A 815 -2.38 -15.29 -24.80
C ASP A 815 -1.37 -16.00 -25.73
N PHE A 816 -0.14 -15.51 -25.79
CA PHE A 816 0.93 -16.22 -26.50
C PHE A 816 1.72 -17.12 -25.57
N LEU A 817 1.96 -18.35 -26.01
CA LEU A 817 2.83 -19.31 -25.35
C LEU A 817 4.08 -19.53 -26.23
N ASP A 818 5.19 -18.87 -25.88
CA ASP A 818 6.46 -18.99 -26.60
C ASP A 818 7.34 -20.10 -26.01
N THR A 819 7.60 -21.13 -26.82
CA THR A 819 8.47 -22.26 -26.47
C THR A 819 9.64 -22.42 -27.44
N ILE A 820 9.87 -21.45 -28.35
CA ILE A 820 10.98 -21.50 -29.30
C ILE A 820 12.30 -21.36 -28.55
N ASP A 821 13.17 -22.38 -28.68
CA ASP A 821 14.39 -22.53 -27.87
C ASP A 821 14.13 -22.59 -26.34
N GLY A 822 12.90 -22.93 -25.98
CA GLY A 822 12.44 -23.16 -24.60
C GLY A 822 12.16 -24.64 -24.33
N GLY A 823 11.23 -24.89 -23.41
CA GLY A 823 10.79 -26.24 -23.02
C GLY A 823 9.32 -26.51 -23.32
N ASN A 824 8.88 -27.75 -23.12
CA ASN A 824 7.45 -28.10 -23.18
C ASN A 824 6.69 -27.38 -22.05
N LEU A 825 5.41 -27.06 -22.20
CA LEU A 825 4.54 -26.70 -21.08
C LEU A 825 4.27 -27.90 -20.15
N SER A 826 3.66 -27.66 -19.00
CA SER A 826 3.21 -28.74 -18.10
C SER A 826 2.13 -29.57 -18.77
N ILE A 827 2.15 -30.88 -18.53
CA ILE A 827 1.01 -31.76 -18.81
C ILE A 827 -0.10 -31.38 -17.85
N GLN A 828 -1.25 -31.00 -18.39
CA GLN A 828 -2.30 -30.35 -17.62
C GLN A 828 -3.69 -30.64 -18.17
N CYS A 829 -4.70 -30.26 -17.40
CA CYS A 829 -6.10 -30.19 -17.84
C CYS A 829 -6.82 -29.04 -17.12
N ASN A 830 -7.97 -28.65 -17.67
CA ASN A 830 -8.83 -27.62 -17.08
C ASN A 830 -10.07 -28.27 -16.44
N PRO A 831 -10.62 -27.68 -15.36
CA PRO A 831 -11.77 -28.23 -14.65
C PRO A 831 -13.03 -28.31 -15.52
N SER A 832 -13.92 -29.24 -15.21
CA SER A 832 -15.27 -29.22 -15.79
C SER A 832 -16.06 -27.98 -15.33
N LEU A 833 -17.10 -27.61 -16.08
CA LEU A 833 -18.00 -26.51 -15.70
C LEU A 833 -18.67 -26.75 -14.34
N GLU A 834 -19.05 -27.98 -14.04
CA GLU A 834 -19.62 -28.35 -12.74
C GLU A 834 -18.58 -28.24 -11.61
N TYR A 835 -17.35 -28.71 -11.86
CA TYR A 835 -16.27 -28.67 -10.87
C TYR A 835 -15.89 -27.24 -10.51
N ILE A 836 -15.75 -26.36 -11.50
CA ILE A 836 -15.31 -24.98 -11.29
C ILE A 836 -16.38 -24.16 -10.55
N ARG A 837 -17.66 -24.38 -10.86
CA ARG A 837 -18.81 -23.76 -10.15
C ARG A 837 -18.85 -24.19 -8.69
N THR A 838 -18.76 -25.49 -8.44
CA THR A 838 -18.91 -26.06 -7.09
C THR A 838 -17.71 -25.74 -6.19
N ASN A 839 -16.48 -25.84 -6.71
CA ASN A 839 -15.27 -25.72 -5.89
C ASN A 839 -14.70 -24.30 -5.83
N PHE A 840 -14.89 -23.49 -6.87
CA PHE A 840 -14.24 -22.18 -7.00
C PHE A 840 -15.20 -21.01 -7.22
N GLY A 841 -16.51 -21.26 -7.39
CA GLY A 841 -17.53 -20.22 -7.53
C GLY A 841 -17.51 -19.48 -8.88
N GLU A 842 -16.78 -20.00 -9.87
CA GLU A 842 -16.73 -19.45 -11.22
C GLU A 842 -18.00 -19.79 -12.00
N LYS A 843 -18.40 -18.92 -12.95
CA LYS A 843 -19.63 -19.13 -13.74
C LYS A 843 -19.40 -19.93 -15.02
N ILE A 844 -18.18 -19.85 -15.54
CA ILE A 844 -17.71 -20.46 -16.79
C ILE A 844 -16.40 -21.20 -16.53
N THR A 845 -16.04 -22.13 -17.40
CA THR A 845 -14.77 -22.86 -17.33
C THR A 845 -13.85 -22.50 -18.49
N GLN A 846 -12.59 -22.89 -18.35
CA GLN A 846 -11.51 -22.63 -19.29
C GLN A 846 -11.53 -23.68 -20.41
N ASP A 847 -12.36 -23.43 -21.42
CA ASP A 847 -12.31 -24.10 -22.72
C ASP A 847 -11.32 -23.38 -23.65
N GLU A 848 -10.33 -24.11 -24.17
CA GLU A 848 -9.18 -23.56 -24.89
C GLU A 848 -9.12 -24.06 -26.33
N ALA A 849 -8.36 -23.34 -27.16
CA ALA A 849 -7.89 -23.81 -28.43
C ALA A 849 -6.49 -23.27 -28.70
N TYR A 850 -5.65 -24.08 -29.34
CA TYR A 850 -4.30 -23.72 -29.74
C TYR A 850 -4.25 -23.44 -31.22
N TYR A 851 -3.94 -22.20 -31.58
CA TYR A 851 -3.60 -21.83 -32.94
C TYR A 851 -2.08 -21.69 -33.05
N ILE A 852 -1.46 -22.42 -33.97
CA ILE A 852 -0.01 -22.41 -34.14
C ILE A 852 0.39 -21.21 -34.99
N VAL A 853 0.98 -20.19 -34.36
CA VAL A 853 1.33 -18.91 -34.99
C VAL A 853 2.68 -19.02 -35.68
N GLU A 854 3.64 -19.69 -35.04
CA GLU A 854 4.98 -19.88 -35.57
C GLU A 854 5.58 -21.19 -35.08
N THR A 855 6.44 -21.80 -35.89
CA THR A 855 7.24 -22.97 -35.51
C THR A 855 8.71 -22.65 -35.72
N LYS A 856 9.61 -23.26 -34.93
CA LYS A 856 11.05 -23.05 -35.11
C LYS A 856 11.51 -23.43 -36.52
N GLN A 857 10.94 -24.50 -37.08
CA GLN A 857 11.25 -24.93 -38.44
C GLN A 857 10.90 -23.86 -39.49
N HIS A 858 9.69 -23.28 -39.41
CA HIS A 858 9.27 -22.23 -40.32
C HIS A 858 10.08 -20.94 -40.10
N TRP A 859 10.24 -20.52 -38.84
CA TRP A 859 11.01 -19.33 -38.45
C TRP A 859 12.47 -19.38 -38.93
N GLN A 860 13.15 -20.51 -38.77
CA GLN A 860 14.56 -20.67 -39.15
C GLN A 860 14.75 -21.18 -40.59
N GLN A 861 13.66 -21.42 -41.32
CA GLN A 861 13.68 -22.08 -42.63
C GLN A 861 14.48 -23.40 -42.61
N ALA A 862 14.38 -24.13 -41.49
CA ALA A 862 15.12 -25.36 -41.27
C ALA A 862 14.58 -26.51 -42.14
N SER A 863 15.44 -27.50 -42.40
CA SER A 863 15.02 -28.71 -43.12
C SER A 863 13.93 -29.45 -42.35
N ALA A 864 12.94 -30.00 -43.06
CA ALA A 864 11.86 -30.80 -42.46
C ALA A 864 12.33 -32.03 -41.68
N ASN A 865 13.59 -32.46 -41.88
CA ASN A 865 14.19 -33.60 -41.19
C ASN A 865 15.09 -33.19 -40.01
N ASP A 866 15.18 -31.91 -39.64
CA ASP A 866 15.97 -31.48 -38.48
C ASP A 866 15.21 -31.79 -37.17
N PRO A 867 15.68 -32.76 -36.36
CA PRO A 867 15.00 -33.15 -35.13
C PRO A 867 15.06 -32.05 -34.06
N THR A 868 15.95 -31.06 -34.19
CA THR A 868 16.11 -29.95 -33.24
C THR A 868 15.13 -28.80 -33.47
N SER A 869 14.47 -28.78 -34.65
CA SER A 869 13.43 -27.81 -35.02
C SER A 869 12.01 -28.37 -35.00
N SER A 870 11.83 -29.66 -34.70
CA SER A 870 10.51 -30.28 -34.62
C SER A 870 9.65 -29.63 -33.54
N SER A 871 8.42 -29.27 -33.94
CA SER A 871 7.33 -28.75 -33.11
C SER A 871 6.20 -29.78 -33.01
N TYR A 872 5.55 -29.83 -31.85
CA TYR A 872 4.48 -30.77 -31.57
C TYR A 872 3.64 -30.29 -30.38
N ILE A 873 2.43 -30.83 -30.24
CA ILE A 873 1.63 -30.70 -29.02
C ILE A 873 1.41 -32.07 -28.38
N TYR A 874 1.18 -32.08 -27.08
CA TYR A 874 0.62 -33.22 -26.39
C TYR A 874 -0.88 -32.99 -26.27
N LEU A 875 -1.71 -33.90 -26.77
CA LEU A 875 -3.16 -33.73 -26.76
C LEU A 875 -3.88 -35.08 -26.73
N GLY A 876 -4.73 -35.29 -25.73
CA GLY A 876 -5.54 -36.50 -25.59
C GLY A 876 -4.74 -37.76 -25.24
N PHE A 877 -5.45 -38.80 -24.85
CA PHE A 877 -4.89 -40.10 -24.49
C PHE A 877 -4.86 -41.06 -25.67
N HIS A 878 -4.00 -42.08 -25.61
CA HIS A 878 -4.08 -43.24 -26.51
C HIS A 878 -5.36 -44.05 -26.25
N GLU A 879 -5.91 -44.73 -27.27
CA GLU A 879 -7.21 -45.43 -27.20
C GLU A 879 -7.34 -46.43 -26.04
N ASN A 880 -6.25 -47.12 -25.69
CA ASN A 880 -6.24 -48.17 -24.65
C ASN A 880 -5.48 -47.73 -23.38
N ILE A 881 -5.65 -46.47 -22.99
CA ILE A 881 -5.01 -45.90 -21.81
C ILE A 881 -5.44 -46.63 -20.52
N ASP A 882 -4.46 -46.98 -19.66
CA ASP A 882 -4.71 -47.52 -18.33
C ASP A 882 -4.67 -46.37 -17.31
N HIS A 883 -5.85 -45.95 -16.84
CA HIS A 883 -6.03 -44.76 -16.00
C HIS A 883 -5.30 -44.90 -14.66
N GLU A 884 -5.37 -46.08 -14.04
CA GLU A 884 -4.72 -46.38 -12.77
C GLU A 884 -3.20 -46.35 -12.91
N LYS A 885 -2.65 -46.93 -13.98
CA LYS A 885 -1.20 -46.84 -14.25
C LYS A 885 -0.75 -45.42 -14.54
N PHE A 886 -1.60 -44.59 -15.15
CA PHE A 886 -1.28 -43.18 -15.39
C PHE A 886 -1.25 -42.41 -14.06
N HIS A 887 -2.27 -42.53 -13.22
CA HIS A 887 -2.32 -41.90 -11.90
C HIS A 887 -1.15 -42.34 -11.02
N GLN A 888 -0.87 -43.65 -10.96
CA GLN A 888 0.27 -44.18 -10.22
C GLN A 888 1.61 -43.61 -10.71
N ALA A 889 1.79 -43.44 -12.02
CA ALA A 889 3.00 -42.84 -12.58
C ALA A 889 3.17 -41.38 -12.14
N LEU A 890 2.09 -40.58 -12.14
CA LEU A 890 2.11 -39.19 -11.66
C LEU A 890 2.48 -39.11 -10.17
N VAL A 891 1.81 -39.88 -9.32
CA VAL A 891 2.06 -39.88 -7.86
C VAL A 891 3.46 -40.38 -7.53
N GLN A 892 3.96 -41.41 -8.22
CA GLN A 892 5.31 -41.90 -8.01
C GLN A 892 6.37 -40.91 -8.48
N SER A 893 6.13 -40.24 -9.62
CA SER A 893 7.00 -39.18 -10.13
C SER A 893 7.16 -38.04 -9.13
N ASP A 894 6.05 -37.54 -8.58
CA ASP A 894 6.10 -36.45 -7.62
C ASP A 894 6.77 -36.86 -6.30
N ARG A 895 6.47 -38.05 -5.77
CA ARG A 895 7.07 -38.54 -4.51
C ARG A 895 8.56 -38.89 -4.64
N LYS A 896 8.95 -39.56 -5.73
CA LYS A 896 10.31 -40.08 -5.91
C LYS A 896 11.21 -39.17 -6.76
N LYS A 897 10.66 -38.06 -7.28
CA LYS A 897 11.32 -37.16 -8.24
C LYS A 897 11.89 -37.95 -9.43
N GLN A 898 11.04 -38.79 -10.01
CA GLN A 898 11.39 -39.62 -11.18
C GLN A 898 10.63 -39.14 -12.43
N GLU A 899 11.32 -39.07 -13.57
CA GLU A 899 10.69 -38.64 -14.83
C GLU A 899 9.67 -39.68 -15.34
N ILE A 900 8.65 -39.19 -16.03
CA ILE A 900 7.63 -40.02 -16.67
C ILE A 900 7.88 -39.98 -18.17
N ASN A 901 7.95 -41.15 -18.81
CA ASN A 901 7.79 -41.22 -20.26
C ASN A 901 6.32 -40.98 -20.62
N ILE A 902 5.93 -39.70 -20.70
CA ILE A 902 4.53 -39.30 -20.83
C ILE A 902 3.90 -39.76 -22.15
N GLU A 903 4.68 -39.92 -23.21
CA GLU A 903 4.21 -40.35 -24.54
C GLU A 903 3.61 -41.75 -24.55
N LYS A 904 3.88 -42.55 -23.51
CA LYS A 904 3.20 -43.84 -23.28
C LYS A 904 1.70 -43.66 -23.00
N TYR A 905 1.31 -42.50 -22.47
CA TYR A 905 -0.03 -42.22 -21.98
C TYR A 905 -0.75 -41.17 -22.85
N VAL A 906 -0.04 -40.09 -23.21
CA VAL A 906 -0.57 -38.93 -23.93
C VAL A 906 -0.06 -38.93 -25.37
N GLN A 907 -0.90 -38.62 -26.35
CA GLN A 907 -0.50 -38.56 -27.75
C GLN A 907 0.39 -37.34 -28.01
N ARG A 908 1.44 -37.52 -28.82
CA ARG A 908 2.30 -36.44 -29.31
C ARG A 908 2.02 -36.21 -30.80
N ILE A 909 1.54 -35.03 -31.13
CA ILE A 909 1.03 -34.69 -32.45
C ILE A 909 1.91 -33.60 -33.07
N PRO A 910 2.52 -33.83 -34.25
CA PRO A 910 3.28 -32.80 -34.97
C PRO A 910 2.43 -31.58 -35.32
N THR A 911 3.05 -30.40 -35.36
CA THR A 911 2.37 -29.13 -35.66
C THR A 911 3.02 -28.37 -36.80
N ASN A 912 2.19 -27.69 -37.60
CA ASN A 912 2.57 -26.73 -38.62
C ASN A 912 1.96 -25.36 -38.32
N VAL A 913 2.54 -24.30 -38.91
CA VAL A 913 1.96 -22.95 -38.86
C VAL A 913 0.53 -22.99 -39.42
N HIS A 914 -0.38 -22.29 -38.73
CA HIS A 914 -1.82 -22.24 -39.00
C HIS A 914 -2.63 -23.51 -38.69
N ASP A 915 -2.04 -24.53 -38.06
CA ASP A 915 -2.81 -25.61 -37.45
C ASP A 915 -3.65 -25.07 -36.28
N PHE A 916 -4.85 -25.63 -36.10
CA PHE A 916 -5.78 -25.24 -35.05
C PHE A 916 -6.29 -26.48 -34.29
N PHE A 917 -6.09 -26.51 -32.98
CA PHE A 917 -6.41 -27.64 -32.11
C PHE A 917 -7.40 -27.23 -31.03
N LEU A 918 -8.39 -28.07 -30.79
CA LEU A 918 -9.48 -27.82 -29.86
C LEU A 918 -9.18 -28.51 -28.52
N ILE A 919 -9.30 -27.76 -27.43
CA ILE A 919 -9.01 -28.24 -26.08
C ILE A 919 -10.23 -27.93 -25.20
N PRO A 920 -11.33 -28.68 -25.37
CA PRO A 920 -12.46 -28.56 -24.44
C PRO A 920 -11.98 -28.92 -23.04
N ASN A 921 -12.62 -28.38 -22.02
CA ASN A 921 -12.33 -28.71 -20.63
C ASN A 921 -12.26 -30.22 -20.39
N GLN A 922 -11.52 -30.62 -19.37
CA GLN A 922 -11.21 -32.01 -19.03
C GLN A 922 -10.31 -32.78 -20.01
N THR A 923 -9.76 -32.10 -21.03
CA THR A 923 -8.82 -32.71 -21.98
C THR A 923 -7.38 -32.60 -21.46
N ILE A 924 -6.63 -33.72 -21.48
CA ILE A 924 -5.20 -33.69 -21.17
C ILE A 924 -4.42 -33.07 -22.33
N HIS A 925 -3.56 -32.10 -22.03
CA HIS A 925 -2.80 -31.39 -23.06
C HIS A 925 -1.52 -30.76 -22.53
N ALA A 926 -0.64 -30.35 -23.46
CA ALA A 926 0.45 -29.40 -23.25
C ALA A 926 0.98 -28.90 -24.61
N ALA A 927 1.33 -27.61 -24.72
CA ALA A 927 2.15 -27.16 -25.84
C ALA A 927 3.57 -27.76 -25.72
N GLY A 928 4.06 -28.42 -26.77
CA GLY A 928 5.44 -28.89 -26.85
C GLY A 928 6.40 -27.75 -27.21
N ARG A 929 7.70 -28.03 -27.14
CA ARG A 929 8.77 -27.09 -27.49
C ARG A 929 8.73 -26.62 -28.95
N ASN A 930 9.51 -25.57 -29.24
CA ASN A 930 9.83 -25.10 -30.59
C ASN A 930 8.66 -24.49 -31.38
N GLN A 931 7.69 -23.88 -30.71
CA GLN A 931 6.59 -23.18 -31.37
C GLN A 931 6.07 -22.00 -30.55
N VAL A 932 5.32 -21.13 -31.21
CA VAL A 932 4.52 -20.08 -30.60
C VAL A 932 3.06 -20.41 -30.83
N VAL A 933 2.33 -20.56 -29.73
CA VAL A 933 0.90 -20.84 -29.73
C VAL A 933 0.16 -19.58 -29.36
N LEU A 934 -0.85 -19.20 -30.14
CA LEU A 934 -1.92 -18.34 -29.66
C LEU A 934 -2.95 -19.23 -28.97
N GLU A 935 -3.02 -19.12 -27.65
CA GLU A 935 -4.09 -19.69 -26.85
C GLU A 935 -5.32 -18.79 -26.97
N ILE A 936 -6.37 -19.32 -27.59
CA ILE A 936 -7.69 -18.71 -27.61
C ILE A 936 -8.52 -19.44 -26.58
N SER A 937 -9.04 -18.76 -25.57
CA SER A 937 -9.79 -19.46 -24.54
C SER A 937 -10.89 -18.66 -23.87
N ALA A 938 -11.78 -19.39 -23.20
CA ALA A 938 -12.65 -18.83 -22.19
C ALA A 938 -11.87 -18.43 -20.93
N ARG A 939 -12.35 -17.39 -20.22
CA ARG A 939 -11.99 -17.11 -18.81
C ARG A 939 -12.59 -18.22 -17.91
N PRO A 940 -12.10 -18.44 -16.67
CA PRO A 940 -10.90 -17.91 -15.99
C PRO A 940 -9.59 -18.45 -16.57
N HIS A 941 -8.43 -17.87 -16.18
CA HIS A 941 -7.08 -18.30 -16.63
C HIS A 941 -6.21 -18.99 -15.58
N ILE A 942 -6.60 -18.89 -14.31
CA ILE A 942 -5.73 -19.32 -13.21
C ILE A 942 -5.89 -20.81 -12.84
N TYR A 943 -7.00 -21.47 -13.22
CA TYR A 943 -7.32 -22.84 -12.81
C TYR A 943 -6.82 -23.89 -13.81
N THR A 944 -5.50 -23.98 -13.94
CA THR A 944 -4.85 -25.03 -14.73
C THR A 944 -4.31 -26.11 -13.79
N PHE A 945 -4.84 -27.34 -13.89
CA PHE A 945 -4.39 -28.46 -13.07
C PHE A 945 -3.14 -29.08 -13.67
N LYS A 946 -1.98 -28.75 -13.10
CA LYS A 946 -0.69 -29.29 -13.53
C LYS A 946 -0.52 -30.70 -13.00
N LEU A 947 -0.44 -31.69 -13.89
CA LEU A 947 -0.31 -33.10 -13.55
C LEU A 947 1.16 -33.53 -13.53
N TYR A 948 1.93 -33.10 -14.53
CA TYR A 948 3.36 -33.40 -14.64
C TYR A 948 4.12 -32.25 -15.28
N ASP A 949 5.28 -31.92 -14.72
CA ASP A 949 6.04 -30.74 -15.12
C ASP A 949 7.52 -31.02 -15.40
N TRP A 950 7.84 -32.23 -15.89
CA TRP A 950 9.21 -32.58 -16.30
C TRP A 950 10.25 -32.47 -15.19
N LEU A 951 9.82 -32.52 -13.92
CA LEU A 951 10.63 -32.28 -12.72
C LEU A 951 11.41 -30.96 -12.73
N ARG A 952 11.00 -29.99 -13.54
CA ARG A 952 11.72 -28.73 -13.67
C ARG A 952 11.52 -27.85 -12.44
N LEU A 953 12.50 -27.00 -12.19
CA LEU A 953 12.41 -25.95 -11.18
C LEU A 953 11.75 -24.69 -11.75
N GLY A 954 11.03 -23.98 -10.89
CA GLY A 954 10.53 -22.64 -11.14
C GLY A 954 11.67 -21.62 -11.23
N LEU A 955 11.31 -20.37 -11.54
CA LEU A 955 12.27 -19.26 -11.55
C LEU A 955 12.80 -18.91 -10.14
N ASP A 956 12.10 -19.36 -9.11
CA ASP A 956 12.48 -19.29 -7.70
C ASP A 956 13.44 -20.42 -7.27
N GLY A 957 13.73 -21.38 -8.14
CA GLY A 957 14.57 -22.54 -7.85
C GLY A 957 13.85 -23.68 -7.11
N HIS A 958 12.54 -23.60 -6.91
CA HIS A 958 11.75 -24.66 -6.27
C HIS A 958 10.89 -25.42 -7.31
N PRO A 959 10.57 -26.71 -7.11
CA PRO A 959 9.61 -27.40 -7.96
C PRO A 959 8.26 -26.68 -7.99
N ARG A 960 7.63 -26.60 -9.16
CA ARG A 960 6.28 -26.03 -9.26
C ARG A 960 5.25 -26.97 -8.63
N LEU A 961 4.25 -26.39 -7.98
CA LEU A 961 3.13 -27.13 -7.40
C LEU A 961 2.34 -27.89 -8.47
N LEU A 962 1.98 -29.14 -8.14
CA LEU A 962 1.16 -30.02 -8.97
C LEU A 962 -0.23 -30.20 -8.34
N ASN A 963 -1.24 -30.46 -9.17
CA ASN A 963 -2.64 -30.63 -8.81
C ASN A 963 -3.14 -32.02 -9.23
N ILE A 964 -2.37 -33.07 -8.94
CA ILE A 964 -2.62 -34.43 -9.47
C ILE A 964 -4.04 -34.89 -9.15
N GLU A 965 -4.48 -34.79 -7.89
CA GLU A 965 -5.80 -35.29 -7.48
C GLU A 965 -6.96 -34.50 -8.07
N ASP A 966 -6.85 -33.17 -8.15
CA ASP A 966 -7.87 -32.33 -8.78
C ASP A 966 -7.93 -32.57 -10.29
N GLY A 967 -6.78 -32.75 -10.94
CA GLY A 967 -6.69 -33.07 -12.35
C GLY A 967 -7.28 -34.44 -12.68
N ILE A 968 -6.96 -35.49 -11.91
CA ILE A 968 -7.52 -36.84 -12.12
C ILE A 968 -9.06 -36.84 -12.05
N LYS A 969 -9.66 -36.07 -11.13
CA LYS A 969 -11.13 -35.91 -11.05
C LYS A 969 -11.75 -35.20 -12.26
N ASN A 970 -10.94 -34.50 -13.03
CA ASN A 970 -11.36 -33.67 -14.16
C ASN A 970 -10.77 -34.17 -15.48
N LEU A 971 -10.36 -35.44 -15.60
CA LEU A 971 -9.88 -35.98 -16.87
C LEU A 971 -10.96 -36.80 -17.59
N LYS A 972 -11.16 -36.48 -18.87
CA LYS A 972 -11.89 -37.34 -19.81
C LYS A 972 -10.91 -38.18 -20.61
N PHE A 973 -10.83 -39.45 -20.27
CA PHE A 973 -9.85 -40.39 -20.85
C PHE A 973 -10.19 -40.85 -22.28
N ASP A 974 -11.43 -40.65 -22.72
CA ASP A 974 -11.93 -40.91 -24.06
C ASP A 974 -11.61 -39.78 -25.07
N ARG A 975 -10.88 -38.74 -24.65
CA ARG A 975 -10.40 -37.68 -25.53
C ARG A 975 -9.14 -38.12 -26.27
N HIS A 976 -9.23 -38.23 -27.60
CA HIS A 976 -8.12 -38.61 -28.47
C HIS A 976 -7.66 -37.42 -29.32
N GLY A 977 -6.35 -37.17 -29.40
CA GLY A 977 -5.82 -35.90 -29.88
C GLY A 977 -6.05 -35.59 -31.36
N GLU A 978 -5.89 -36.56 -32.26
CA GLU A 978 -6.11 -36.32 -33.71
C GLU A 978 -7.57 -35.97 -34.03
N GLN A 979 -8.53 -36.44 -33.22
CA GLN A 979 -9.95 -36.07 -33.38
C GLN A 979 -10.23 -34.62 -32.95
N LEU A 980 -9.29 -33.99 -32.25
CA LEU A 980 -9.38 -32.62 -31.77
C LEU A 980 -8.62 -31.62 -32.65
N ARG A 981 -8.04 -32.08 -33.77
CA ARG A 981 -7.50 -31.18 -34.81
C ARG A 981 -8.67 -30.63 -35.64
N CYS A 982 -8.82 -29.31 -35.65
CA CYS A 982 -9.85 -28.63 -36.43
C CYS A 982 -9.61 -28.81 -37.93
N GLN A 983 -10.68 -29.00 -38.69
CA GLN A 983 -10.68 -29.00 -40.15
C GLN A 983 -11.35 -27.70 -40.64
N PRO A 984 -10.59 -26.76 -41.24
CA PRO A 984 -11.14 -25.51 -41.75
C PRO A 984 -12.21 -25.75 -42.83
N ILE A 985 -13.28 -24.97 -42.81
CA ILE A 985 -14.36 -25.01 -43.80
C ILE A 985 -14.39 -23.67 -44.53
N SER A 986 -14.19 -23.68 -45.86
CA SER A 986 -14.30 -22.46 -46.66
C SER A 986 -15.75 -21.97 -46.72
N LEU A 987 -16.00 -20.74 -46.26
CA LEU A 987 -17.32 -20.11 -46.27
C LEU A 987 -17.53 -19.26 -47.53
N LYS A 988 -16.50 -18.50 -47.93
CA LYS A 988 -16.56 -17.56 -49.04
C LYS A 988 -15.19 -17.41 -49.70
N ILE A 989 -15.17 -17.41 -51.03
CA ILE A 989 -13.96 -17.10 -51.82
C ILE A 989 -14.31 -15.95 -52.76
N GLU A 990 -13.68 -14.80 -52.55
CA GLU A 990 -13.66 -13.70 -53.52
C GLU A 990 -12.37 -13.84 -54.32
N GLN A 991 -12.51 -14.22 -55.60
CA GLN A 991 -11.36 -14.52 -56.47
C GLN A 991 -10.34 -13.38 -56.49
N ASP A 992 -9.06 -13.73 -56.35
CA ASP A 992 -7.92 -12.82 -56.32
C ASP A 992 -7.98 -11.72 -55.25
N GLN A 993 -8.87 -11.85 -54.25
CA GLN A 993 -9.01 -10.90 -53.14
C GLN A 993 -8.83 -11.59 -51.79
N TYR A 994 -9.76 -12.48 -51.41
CA TYR A 994 -9.70 -13.12 -50.11
C TYR A 994 -10.53 -14.40 -50.02
N GLU A 995 -10.17 -15.24 -49.06
CA GLU A 995 -10.94 -16.40 -48.64
C GLU A 995 -11.32 -16.25 -47.15
N GLU A 996 -12.59 -16.48 -46.85
CA GLU A 996 -13.10 -16.59 -45.48
C GLU A 996 -13.35 -18.05 -45.14
N GLN A 997 -12.74 -18.49 -44.04
CA GLN A 997 -12.84 -19.85 -43.53
C GLN A 997 -13.44 -19.85 -42.13
N HIS A 998 -14.37 -20.75 -41.89
CA HIS A 998 -14.80 -21.14 -40.55
C HIS A 998 -13.76 -22.10 -39.98
N LEU A 999 -13.37 -21.89 -38.72
CA LEU A 999 -12.60 -22.83 -37.93
C LEU A 999 -13.51 -23.39 -36.83
N PRO A 1000 -14.30 -24.45 -37.11
CA PRO A 1000 -15.29 -24.94 -36.17
C PRO A 1000 -14.66 -25.26 -34.80
N THR A 1001 -15.21 -24.65 -33.75
CA THR A 1001 -14.84 -24.95 -32.37
C THR A 1001 -15.64 -26.14 -31.81
N HIS A 1002 -15.17 -26.74 -30.72
CA HIS A 1002 -15.85 -27.85 -30.07
C HIS A 1002 -17.24 -27.42 -29.56
N ASP A 1003 -18.20 -28.35 -29.49
CA ASP A 1003 -19.57 -28.10 -29.00
C ASP A 1003 -19.67 -27.57 -27.55
N LEU A 1004 -18.57 -27.64 -26.79
CA LEU A 1004 -18.49 -27.12 -25.42
C LEU A 1004 -17.96 -25.68 -25.39
N HIS A 1005 -17.39 -25.20 -26.50
CA HIS A 1005 -16.91 -23.83 -26.60
C HIS A 1005 -18.10 -22.92 -26.93
N PHE A 1006 -18.35 -21.94 -26.06
CA PHE A 1006 -19.37 -20.91 -26.28
C PHE A 1006 -18.95 -19.81 -27.27
N TYR A 1007 -17.70 -19.85 -27.73
CA TYR A 1007 -17.15 -18.96 -28.74
C TYR A 1007 -16.78 -19.74 -30.01
N ASP A 1008 -16.61 -19.02 -31.10
CA ASP A 1008 -16.25 -19.57 -32.41
C ASP A 1008 -15.15 -18.72 -33.06
N VAL A 1009 -14.49 -19.28 -34.08
CA VAL A 1009 -13.34 -18.65 -34.74
C VAL A 1009 -13.50 -18.68 -36.25
N GLN A 1010 -13.19 -17.56 -36.89
CA GLN A 1010 -13.05 -17.45 -38.34
C GLN A 1010 -11.63 -17.03 -38.70
N ARG A 1011 -11.20 -17.45 -39.88
CA ARG A 1011 -9.91 -17.09 -40.48
C ARG A 1011 -10.16 -16.42 -41.82
N LEU A 1012 -9.62 -15.22 -41.98
CA LEU A 1012 -9.68 -14.46 -43.22
C LEU A 1012 -8.28 -14.44 -43.85
N ILE A 1013 -8.16 -15.02 -45.04
CA ILE A 1013 -6.91 -15.10 -45.80
C ILE A 1013 -7.01 -14.11 -46.95
N ILE A 1014 -6.20 -13.05 -46.93
CA ILE A 1014 -6.29 -11.92 -47.84
C ILE A 1014 -5.07 -11.93 -48.76
N GLU A 1015 -5.28 -11.74 -50.05
CA GLU A 1015 -4.21 -11.60 -51.02
C GLU A 1015 -3.44 -10.27 -50.81
N PRO A 1016 -2.13 -10.22 -51.06
CA PRO A 1016 -1.32 -9.02 -50.85
C PRO A 1016 -1.57 -7.97 -51.94
N ASN A 1017 -2.70 -7.26 -51.84
CA ASN A 1017 -3.06 -6.16 -52.73
C ASN A 1017 -3.68 -5.00 -51.93
N GLU A 1018 -3.01 -3.84 -51.96
CA GLU A 1018 -3.43 -2.63 -51.22
C GLU A 1018 -4.78 -2.05 -51.68
N ASN A 1019 -5.27 -2.45 -52.87
CA ASN A 1019 -6.57 -2.02 -53.38
C ASN A 1019 -7.74 -2.86 -52.83
N ILE A 1020 -7.45 -3.95 -52.11
CA ILE A 1020 -8.49 -4.77 -51.49
C ILE A 1020 -9.11 -4.01 -50.31
N GLN A 1021 -10.43 -3.94 -50.31
CA GLN A 1021 -11.20 -3.41 -49.20
C GLN A 1021 -12.34 -4.38 -48.85
N ILE A 1022 -12.28 -4.96 -47.66
CA ILE A 1022 -13.25 -5.95 -47.20
C ILE A 1022 -14.16 -5.27 -46.17
N ILE A 1023 -15.47 -5.31 -46.41
CA ILE A 1023 -16.48 -4.75 -45.50
C ILE A 1023 -16.99 -5.89 -44.61
N ARG A 1024 -17.04 -5.66 -43.29
CA ARG A 1024 -17.58 -6.61 -42.33
C ARG A 1024 -18.55 -5.94 -41.37
N SER A 1025 -19.66 -6.63 -41.11
CA SER A 1025 -20.59 -6.30 -40.04
C SER A 1025 -20.16 -7.00 -38.76
N THR A 1026 -20.30 -6.32 -37.61
CA THR A 1026 -20.14 -6.91 -36.27
C THR A 1026 -21.34 -7.77 -35.88
N GLU A 1027 -22.45 -7.66 -36.61
CA GLU A 1027 -23.71 -8.35 -36.33
C GLU A 1027 -24.17 -8.16 -34.86
N ASN A 1028 -23.92 -6.98 -34.29
CA ASN A 1028 -24.21 -6.66 -32.88
C ASN A 1028 -23.51 -7.61 -31.87
N ARG A 1029 -22.29 -8.07 -32.19
CA ARG A 1029 -21.37 -8.81 -31.33
C ARG A 1029 -19.99 -8.13 -31.38
N PHE A 1030 -19.10 -8.40 -30.43
CA PHE A 1030 -17.71 -7.97 -30.60
C PHE A 1030 -16.96 -8.95 -31.52
N HIS A 1031 -15.89 -8.47 -32.14
CA HIS A 1031 -14.88 -9.29 -32.80
C HIS A 1031 -13.53 -9.09 -32.12
N LEU A 1032 -12.93 -10.17 -31.61
CA LEU A 1032 -11.56 -10.18 -31.12
C LEU A 1032 -10.64 -10.68 -32.23
N CYS A 1033 -9.73 -9.83 -32.66
CA CYS A 1033 -8.97 -10.00 -33.88
C CYS A 1033 -7.46 -10.06 -33.61
N MET A 1034 -6.74 -10.84 -34.42
CA MET A 1034 -5.27 -10.82 -34.46
C MET A 1034 -4.77 -11.16 -35.87
N LEU A 1035 -3.83 -10.36 -36.37
CA LEU A 1035 -3.11 -10.66 -37.60
C LEU A 1035 -1.99 -11.67 -37.32
N VAL A 1036 -2.14 -12.89 -37.84
CA VAL A 1036 -1.19 -14.01 -37.61
C VAL A 1036 -0.32 -14.34 -38.82
N GLU A 1037 -0.46 -13.60 -39.92
CA GLU A 1037 0.44 -13.58 -41.08
C GLU A 1037 0.29 -12.24 -41.81
N GLY A 1038 1.37 -11.73 -42.41
CA GLY A 1038 1.41 -10.41 -43.07
C GLY A 1038 1.86 -9.28 -42.14
N ASP A 1039 2.25 -8.15 -42.73
CA ASP A 1039 2.91 -7.05 -42.00
C ASP A 1039 1.97 -6.25 -41.08
N ALA A 1040 0.87 -5.73 -41.65
CA ALA A 1040 -0.12 -4.93 -40.95
C ALA A 1040 -1.45 -4.87 -41.70
N ILE A 1041 -2.52 -4.54 -40.97
CA ILE A 1041 -3.85 -4.27 -41.51
C ILE A 1041 -4.36 -2.91 -41.01
N GLU A 1042 -5.15 -2.25 -41.84
CA GLU A 1042 -5.88 -1.06 -41.46
C GLU A 1042 -7.35 -1.37 -41.26
N ILE A 1043 -7.94 -0.82 -40.20
CA ILE A 1043 -9.36 -0.82 -39.90
C ILE A 1043 -9.89 0.61 -40.03
N GLN A 1044 -10.86 0.79 -40.93
CA GLN A 1044 -11.62 2.01 -41.12
C GLN A 1044 -13.05 1.84 -40.59
N PHE A 1045 -13.53 2.80 -39.81
CA PHE A 1045 -14.86 2.77 -39.16
C PHE A 1045 -15.47 4.18 -39.10
N ASP A 1046 -16.78 4.26 -38.85
CA ASP A 1046 -17.47 5.54 -38.71
C ASP A 1046 -17.21 6.18 -37.34
N SER A 1047 -16.86 7.47 -37.33
CA SER A 1047 -16.79 8.25 -36.09
C SER A 1047 -18.19 8.44 -35.52
N HIS A 1048 -18.35 8.17 -34.23
CA HIS A 1048 -19.62 8.42 -33.54
C HIS A 1048 -19.83 9.90 -33.18
N ASP A 1049 -18.73 10.67 -33.06
CA ASP A 1049 -18.78 12.08 -32.66
C ASP A 1049 -19.04 13.02 -33.85
N ASN A 1050 -18.74 12.58 -35.07
CA ASN A 1050 -19.01 13.28 -36.33
C ASN A 1050 -19.48 12.27 -37.38
N ASN A 1051 -20.80 12.18 -37.61
CA ASN A 1051 -21.50 11.22 -38.49
C ASN A 1051 -21.06 11.19 -39.98
N GLN A 1052 -19.97 11.86 -40.36
CA GLN A 1052 -19.45 11.91 -41.74
C GLN A 1052 -17.93 11.68 -41.85
N GLU A 1053 -17.17 11.59 -40.75
CA GLU A 1053 -15.72 11.41 -40.81
C GLU A 1053 -15.33 9.96 -40.49
N LYS A 1054 -14.68 9.30 -41.47
CA LYS A 1054 -14.14 7.95 -41.30
C LYS A 1054 -12.86 8.01 -40.46
N GLN A 1055 -12.78 7.24 -39.40
CA GLN A 1055 -11.56 7.05 -38.63
C GLN A 1055 -10.80 5.81 -39.10
N ILE A 1056 -9.49 5.82 -38.86
CA ILE A 1056 -8.54 4.80 -39.29
C ILE A 1056 -7.67 4.38 -38.10
N ARG A 1057 -7.46 3.07 -37.96
CA ARG A 1057 -6.51 2.45 -37.02
C ARG A 1057 -5.71 1.37 -37.74
N GLN A 1058 -4.40 1.36 -37.55
CA GLN A 1058 -3.52 0.31 -38.05
C GLN A 1058 -3.19 -0.67 -36.93
N TYR A 1059 -3.12 -1.95 -37.27
CA TYR A 1059 -2.67 -3.04 -36.41
C TYR A 1059 -1.62 -3.85 -37.13
N ASN A 1060 -0.48 -4.05 -36.49
CA ASN A 1060 0.61 -4.80 -37.06
C ASN A 1060 0.47 -6.30 -36.80
N TYR A 1061 1.35 -7.09 -37.43
CA TYR A 1061 1.54 -8.50 -37.13
C TYR A 1061 1.54 -8.75 -35.62
N ILE A 1062 0.84 -9.81 -35.19
CA ILE A 1062 0.68 -10.32 -33.82
C ILE A 1062 0.05 -9.36 -32.80
N GLU A 1063 -0.39 -8.17 -33.22
CA GLU A 1063 -1.16 -7.28 -32.35
C GLU A 1063 -2.61 -7.75 -32.24
N THR A 1064 -3.08 -7.96 -31.00
CA THR A 1064 -4.49 -8.26 -30.72
C THR A 1064 -5.30 -6.97 -30.61
N PHE A 1065 -6.48 -6.93 -31.20
CA PHE A 1065 -7.41 -5.81 -31.06
C PHE A 1065 -8.87 -6.26 -31.07
N LEU A 1066 -9.72 -5.47 -30.43
CA LEU A 1066 -11.15 -5.72 -30.26
C LEU A 1066 -11.94 -4.71 -31.08
N ILE A 1067 -12.82 -5.18 -31.95
CA ILE A 1067 -13.86 -4.37 -32.57
C ILE A 1067 -15.13 -4.50 -31.71
N PRO A 1068 -15.53 -3.47 -30.94
CA PRO A 1068 -16.76 -3.54 -30.15
C PRO A 1068 -18.01 -3.60 -31.03
N ALA A 1069 -19.10 -4.15 -30.49
CA ALA A 1069 -20.38 -4.26 -31.19
C ALA A 1069 -20.90 -2.88 -31.65
N SER A 1070 -20.64 -1.82 -30.89
CA SER A 1070 -21.02 -0.43 -31.17
C SER A 1070 -20.58 0.11 -32.54
N ILE A 1071 -19.54 -0.46 -33.16
CA ILE A 1071 -19.06 -0.03 -34.48
C ILE A 1071 -20.00 -0.44 -35.61
N ASN A 1072 -20.81 -1.50 -35.44
CA ASN A 1072 -21.72 -2.09 -36.43
C ASN A 1072 -21.07 -2.59 -37.73
N GLU A 1073 -20.34 -1.74 -38.47
CA GLU A 1073 -19.63 -2.07 -39.71
C GLU A 1073 -18.22 -1.47 -39.67
N TYR A 1074 -17.24 -2.23 -40.17
CA TYR A 1074 -15.89 -1.74 -40.41
C TYR A 1074 -15.35 -2.24 -41.75
N ARG A 1075 -14.38 -1.51 -42.28
CA ARG A 1075 -13.64 -1.82 -43.51
C ARG A 1075 -12.22 -2.20 -43.14
N LEU A 1076 -11.73 -3.29 -43.69
CA LEU A 1076 -10.36 -3.74 -43.48
C LEU A 1076 -9.59 -3.80 -44.80
N ARG A 1077 -8.30 -3.43 -44.76
CA ARG A 1077 -7.38 -3.51 -45.90
C ARG A 1077 -5.97 -3.92 -45.44
N PRO A 1078 -5.22 -4.70 -46.23
CA PRO A 1078 -3.82 -4.99 -45.93
C PRO A 1078 -2.93 -3.76 -46.16
N ILE A 1079 -1.84 -3.66 -45.40
CA ILE A 1079 -0.77 -2.67 -45.60
C ILE A 1079 0.50 -3.45 -45.98
N ILE A 1080 1.06 -3.17 -47.16
CA ILE A 1080 2.18 -3.92 -47.71
C ILE A 1080 3.48 -3.10 -47.55
N ASN A 1081 4.44 -3.62 -46.78
CA ASN A 1081 5.73 -2.94 -46.62
C ASN A 1081 6.73 -3.40 -47.69
N ASN A 1082 6.86 -2.61 -48.76
CA ASN A 1082 7.78 -2.88 -49.89
C ASN A 1082 9.29 -2.87 -49.55
N ASN A 1083 9.66 -2.61 -48.29
CA ASN A 1083 11.06 -2.58 -47.85
C ASN A 1083 11.61 -3.98 -47.49
N ASN A 1084 10.76 -4.98 -47.26
CA ASN A 1084 11.17 -6.38 -47.09
C ASN A 1084 11.29 -7.06 -48.46
N LYS A 1085 12.43 -6.88 -49.13
CA LYS A 1085 12.69 -7.42 -50.49
C LYS A 1085 12.98 -8.92 -50.53
N ASP A 1086 13.13 -9.59 -49.38
CA ASP A 1086 13.45 -11.01 -49.29
C ASP A 1086 12.33 -11.78 -48.59
N THR A 1087 11.29 -12.16 -49.33
CA THR A 1087 10.50 -13.41 -49.29
C THR A 1087 9.19 -13.21 -50.07
N ARG A 1088 8.55 -14.30 -50.51
CA ARG A 1088 7.37 -14.35 -51.43
C ARG A 1088 6.23 -13.40 -51.02
N PRO A 1089 5.28 -13.07 -51.93
CA PRO A 1089 4.05 -12.34 -51.55
C PRO A 1089 3.38 -13.05 -50.38
N GLN A 1090 3.46 -12.46 -49.18
CA GLN A 1090 2.88 -13.02 -47.97
C GLN A 1090 1.38 -12.77 -48.01
N LYS A 1091 0.59 -13.82 -47.80
CA LYS A 1091 -0.85 -13.65 -47.56
C LYS A 1091 -1.01 -12.97 -46.21
N PHE A 1092 -2.11 -12.24 -46.04
CA PHE A 1092 -2.48 -11.68 -44.74
C PHE A 1092 -3.52 -12.60 -44.12
N THR A 1093 -3.21 -13.16 -42.96
CA THR A 1093 -4.11 -14.10 -42.28
C THR A 1093 -4.59 -13.45 -40.99
N LEU A 1094 -5.88 -13.09 -40.94
CA LEU A 1094 -6.54 -12.48 -39.78
C LEU A 1094 -7.43 -13.51 -39.09
N LEU A 1095 -7.23 -13.72 -37.79
CA LEU A 1095 -8.15 -14.49 -36.96
C LEU A 1095 -9.20 -13.56 -36.36
N ILE A 1096 -10.43 -14.06 -36.27
CA ILE A 1096 -11.58 -13.35 -35.72
C ILE A 1096 -12.32 -14.31 -34.78
N ALA A 1097 -12.27 -14.04 -33.48
CA ALA A 1097 -13.02 -14.78 -32.46
C ALA A 1097 -14.25 -13.98 -31.99
N PHE A 1098 -15.37 -14.66 -31.80
CA PHE A 1098 -16.63 -14.05 -31.37
C PHE A 1098 -17.50 -15.05 -30.60
N LEU A 1099 -18.51 -14.55 -29.89
CA LEU A 1099 -19.47 -15.40 -29.16
C LEU A 1099 -20.48 -16.06 -30.10
N LYS A 1100 -20.78 -17.34 -29.85
CA LYS A 1100 -21.87 -18.04 -30.54
C LYS A 1100 -23.23 -17.48 -30.14
N TRP A 1101 -24.22 -17.63 -31.02
CA TRP A 1101 -25.60 -17.21 -30.76
C TRP A 1101 -26.28 -18.09 -29.70
N ASP A 1102 -25.91 -19.36 -29.61
CA ASP A 1102 -26.41 -20.35 -28.67
C ASP A 1102 -25.52 -20.54 -27.42
N CYS A 1103 -24.63 -19.58 -27.15
CA CYS A 1103 -23.71 -19.63 -26.00
C CYS A 1103 -24.41 -19.88 -24.66
N GLU A 1104 -25.63 -19.37 -24.46
CA GLU A 1104 -26.43 -19.63 -23.27
C GLU A 1104 -26.70 -21.12 -23.07
N LYS A 1105 -27.14 -21.82 -24.13
CA LYS A 1105 -27.46 -23.25 -24.09
C LYS A 1105 -26.25 -24.12 -23.77
N ILE A 1106 -25.05 -23.65 -24.08
CA ILE A 1106 -23.78 -24.32 -23.76
C ILE A 1106 -23.42 -24.14 -22.28
N LEU A 1107 -23.83 -23.02 -21.67
CA LEU A 1107 -23.54 -22.68 -20.28
C LEU A 1107 -24.60 -23.18 -19.28
N GLU A 1108 -25.83 -23.41 -19.75
CA GLU A 1108 -26.91 -24.13 -19.05
C GLU A 1108 -26.60 -25.63 -18.97
#